data_AF-A0A947Z7J4-F1
#
_entry.id   AF-A0A947Z7J4-F1
#
_cell.length_a   1.000
_cell.length_b   1.000
_cell.length_c   1.000
_cell.angle_alpha   90.00
_cell.angle_beta   90.00
_cell.angle_gamma   90.00
#
_symmetry.space_group_name_H-M   'P 1'
#
loop_
_entity.id
_entity.type
_entity.pdbx_description
1 polymer ?
#
loop_
_entity_poly.entity_id
_entity_poly.type
_entity_poly.pdbx_seq_one_letter_code
_entity_poly.pdbx_strand_id
1 'polypeptide(L)'
;MTQAQPDQVFSSLPLKGQINWLTDQLTRESPEHLLELAATVRDSSPLSWLAGHLLTMGYFGTEENRQNFARFLVERSETAVNKITRTMLEVVDEHREHRGALCEILTAAMGVMPLRQLSSMCLIDRALKHNFPGERDEYLSKLLLTCRSRLESGSLESLTVDHLAQLSAEAIMQLEQFSQQVGQQVVQAFRERHRELALGAVQVISNFPKAVSQSNAEELLAKKVYTDPGHFLIELLQNAEDSGATVWRLYFARDQIAVWHNGTPFDTKDVVGITSIGQTTKSKSQIGFFGVGFKSIYEVTERPQLYSGAYQFEIVDVSIPKTLAMRPEGYPPDGTLLLLPLKNPDDQFRSASALFEKACALDPVVLFTLKSIDHIELELNQDAGGPGTHAIHEINRGERAISSIVQEPSGAVSHYLVCDNDYSCSGLQRQAGKPDSTGVMIGIRCSDTGVPCPLEPLDSTVYSYLPTGEHSGLRFFLQGHFDVPVDRERIDSDSAWNRWINSKVPELLLKARETLLSLGGEESEILERALGFLDILPLPHELNAPVFKTIPVTLHRELADRALIPDQRGILRCPGELRVTTPEISRLVGDLLWQEGTAIYFADPRLSERQMEVGKFLGVKSFGVRDLLDHLKVLLAGGTAGIPREHFLHNPSWETMDAVYTLFLHELASNKAQRSSILEELKKLPLVLDSGGGLVSIGDSGVFRGSAPLRQLYEGFCSFVHPRFDPEARGDSAYLPQGAHLIDLLGVNVLTTARLIQDLSGQLREIKPPLRSLEEVELIQTRERLDLVLTIACEENRDLLIRLAALPVFLAMDGLYYPLARNITDRKGALRTGDSDLSRGLAQLYQGVRPVICPQVSEDSPTGIIMRQLNIHALSLTTFVRDMQEGFGPRLTPDVLLRLHGLLEEGRDELSSTERKELVKLPIWPDEHAAGRPLAGKEAVFIPMEEGVRAFFAPGPRGGVFLHAEVASRSHVK
;
A
#
# COMPACT_ATOMS: atom_id res chain seq x y z
N MET A 1 -60.31 39.33 -59.06
CA MET A 1 -59.26 38.83 -58.16
C MET A 1 -58.18 39.89 -58.13
N THR A 2 -58.19 40.71 -57.08
CA THR A 2 -57.25 41.81 -56.84
C THR A 2 -55.83 41.25 -56.73
N GLN A 3 -54.88 41.80 -57.49
CA GLN A 3 -53.45 41.50 -57.34
C GLN A 3 -53.04 41.87 -55.92
N ALA A 4 -52.76 40.87 -55.09
CA ALA A 4 -52.17 41.10 -53.77
C ALA A 4 -50.82 41.79 -53.95
N GLN A 5 -50.51 42.78 -53.11
CA GLN A 5 -49.19 43.40 -53.08
C GLN A 5 -48.12 42.31 -52.86
N PRO A 6 -46.92 42.42 -53.47
CA PRO A 6 -45.84 41.42 -53.34
C PRO A 6 -45.56 40.99 -51.89
N ASP A 7 -45.66 41.92 -50.96
CA ASP A 7 -45.45 41.74 -49.52
C ASP A 7 -46.44 40.77 -48.86
N GLN A 8 -47.70 40.76 -49.32
CA GLN A 8 -48.73 39.83 -48.83
C GLN A 8 -48.51 38.42 -49.36
N VAL A 9 -47.97 38.29 -50.56
CA VAL A 9 -47.64 36.98 -51.14
C VAL A 9 -46.43 36.40 -50.39
N PHE A 10 -45.36 37.17 -50.21
CA PHE A 10 -44.15 36.75 -49.50
C PHE A 10 -44.42 36.30 -48.06
N SER A 11 -45.17 37.09 -47.29
CA SER A 11 -45.50 36.77 -45.89
C SER A 11 -46.36 35.50 -45.72
N SER A 12 -47.07 35.07 -46.77
CA SER A 12 -47.91 33.86 -46.75
C SER A 12 -47.19 32.57 -47.18
N LEU A 13 -45.96 32.67 -47.70
CA LEU A 13 -45.16 31.51 -48.08
C LEU A 13 -44.61 30.78 -46.83
N PRO A 14 -44.44 29.44 -46.86
CA PRO A 14 -43.68 28.74 -45.84
C PRO A 14 -42.20 29.16 -45.87
N LEU A 15 -41.46 28.98 -44.77
CA LEU A 15 -40.05 29.42 -44.66
C LEU A 15 -39.18 29.01 -45.88
N LYS A 16 -39.28 27.74 -46.33
CA LYS A 16 -38.56 27.28 -47.52
C LYS A 16 -38.95 28.05 -48.79
N GLY A 17 -40.23 28.38 -48.93
CA GLY A 17 -40.75 29.21 -50.02
C GLY A 17 -40.27 30.65 -49.92
N GLN A 18 -40.24 31.23 -48.72
CA GLN A 18 -39.71 32.58 -48.46
C GLN A 18 -38.22 32.68 -48.79
N ILE A 19 -37.43 31.70 -48.36
CA ILE A 19 -36.00 31.62 -48.69
C ILE A 19 -35.80 31.55 -50.20
N ASN A 20 -36.46 30.61 -50.89
CA ASN A 20 -36.35 30.49 -52.35
C ASN A 20 -36.76 31.77 -53.08
N TRP A 21 -37.80 32.46 -52.60
CA TRP A 21 -38.26 33.72 -53.15
C TRP A 21 -37.20 34.82 -52.97
N LEU A 22 -36.63 34.96 -51.77
CA LEU A 22 -35.55 35.92 -51.50
C LEU A 22 -34.31 35.61 -52.37
N THR A 23 -33.96 34.34 -52.56
CA THR A 23 -32.86 33.94 -53.44
C THR A 23 -33.09 34.38 -54.89
N ASP A 24 -34.31 34.25 -55.43
CA ASP A 24 -34.64 34.72 -56.79
C ASP A 24 -34.57 36.26 -56.88
N GLN A 25 -35.10 36.97 -55.88
CA GLN A 25 -35.17 38.43 -55.89
C GLN A 25 -33.83 39.13 -55.65
N LEU A 26 -32.85 38.48 -55.02
CA LEU A 26 -31.50 39.03 -54.86
C LEU A 26 -30.82 39.38 -56.19
N THR A 27 -31.30 38.84 -57.32
CA THR A 27 -30.82 39.19 -58.66
C THR A 27 -31.55 40.38 -59.30
N ARG A 28 -32.67 40.83 -58.73
CA ARG A 28 -33.60 41.81 -59.33
C ARG A 28 -33.82 43.05 -58.46
N GLU A 29 -33.68 42.92 -57.15
CA GLU A 29 -33.91 43.98 -56.17
C GLU A 29 -32.67 44.21 -55.31
N SER A 30 -32.61 45.39 -54.67
CA SER A 30 -31.47 45.73 -53.82
C SER A 30 -31.55 44.98 -52.48
N PRO A 31 -30.40 44.54 -51.92
CA PRO A 31 -30.36 43.88 -50.61
C PRO A 31 -31.05 44.66 -49.49
N GLU A 32 -30.95 46.00 -49.50
CA GLU A 32 -31.59 46.87 -48.51
C GLU A 32 -33.11 46.77 -48.58
N HIS A 33 -33.68 46.77 -49.79
CA HIS A 33 -35.12 46.61 -49.97
C HIS A 33 -35.60 45.24 -49.49
N LEU A 34 -34.86 44.17 -49.79
CA LEU A 34 -35.19 42.81 -49.37
C LEU A 34 -35.08 42.62 -47.85
N LEU A 35 -34.11 43.28 -47.21
CA LEU A 35 -34.00 43.31 -45.75
C LEU A 35 -35.20 43.98 -45.10
N GLU A 36 -35.66 45.13 -45.63
CA GLU A 36 -36.86 45.80 -45.13
C GLU A 36 -38.12 44.95 -45.35
N LEU A 37 -38.26 44.35 -46.54
CA LEU A 37 -39.36 43.44 -46.83
C LEU A 37 -39.39 42.25 -45.85
N ALA A 38 -38.24 41.60 -45.64
CA ALA A 38 -38.13 40.48 -44.72
C ALA A 38 -38.41 40.90 -43.26
N ALA A 39 -38.11 42.16 -42.90
CA ALA A 39 -38.41 42.71 -41.58
C ALA A 39 -39.91 43.00 -41.34
N THR A 40 -40.73 43.11 -42.40
CA THR A 40 -42.19 43.26 -42.26
C THR A 40 -42.86 42.00 -41.72
N VAL A 41 -42.21 40.84 -41.84
CA VAL A 41 -42.72 39.55 -41.39
C VAL A 41 -42.42 39.35 -39.90
N ARG A 42 -43.42 38.90 -39.12
CA ARG A 42 -43.24 38.63 -37.69
C ARG A 42 -42.25 37.49 -37.41
N ASP A 43 -42.21 36.47 -38.27
CA ASP A 43 -41.18 35.44 -38.19
C ASP A 43 -39.85 36.01 -38.70
N SER A 44 -38.87 36.16 -37.79
CA SER A 44 -37.54 36.66 -38.15
C SER A 44 -36.66 35.61 -38.85
N SER A 45 -37.13 34.37 -39.08
CA SER A 45 -36.33 33.33 -39.78
C SER A 45 -35.85 33.75 -41.17
N PRO A 46 -36.71 34.29 -42.06
CA PRO A 46 -36.29 34.68 -43.41
C PRO A 46 -35.29 35.83 -43.38
N LEU A 47 -35.52 36.81 -42.49
CA LEU A 47 -34.62 37.95 -42.30
C LEU A 47 -33.24 37.49 -41.78
N SER A 48 -33.23 36.59 -40.80
CA SER A 48 -32.00 36.03 -40.23
C SER A 48 -31.19 35.26 -41.28
N TRP A 49 -31.87 34.44 -42.08
CA TRP A 49 -31.25 33.74 -43.20
C TRP A 49 -30.69 34.72 -44.23
N LEU A 50 -31.45 35.76 -44.61
CA LEU A 50 -31.03 36.76 -45.59
C LEU A 50 -29.77 37.50 -45.11
N ALA A 51 -29.73 37.92 -43.85
CA ALA A 51 -28.56 38.58 -43.26
C ALA A 51 -27.31 37.69 -43.31
N GLY A 52 -27.44 36.40 -42.94
CA GLY A 52 -26.36 35.42 -43.05
C GLY A 52 -25.92 35.18 -44.49
N HIS A 53 -26.88 35.11 -45.42
CA HIS A 53 -26.58 34.89 -46.84
C HIS A 53 -25.86 36.11 -47.47
N LEU A 54 -26.33 37.33 -47.18
CA LEU A 54 -25.67 38.56 -47.61
C LEU A 54 -24.23 38.67 -47.09
N LEU A 55 -23.97 38.14 -45.89
CA LEU A 55 -22.62 38.04 -45.34
C LEU A 55 -21.73 37.13 -46.19
N THR A 56 -22.20 35.93 -46.55
CA THR A 56 -21.46 35.01 -47.44
C THR A 56 -21.30 35.53 -48.87
N MET A 57 -22.21 36.38 -49.35
CA MET A 57 -22.10 37.03 -50.66
C MET A 57 -21.12 38.21 -50.67
N GLY A 58 -20.52 38.57 -49.52
CA GLY A 58 -19.60 39.69 -49.42
C GLY A 58 -20.26 41.08 -49.51
N TYR A 59 -21.58 41.16 -49.38
CA TYR A 59 -22.31 42.43 -49.46
C TYR A 59 -21.84 43.45 -48.41
N PHE A 60 -21.40 42.97 -47.24
CA PHE A 60 -20.86 43.81 -46.16
C PHE A 60 -19.37 44.17 -46.32
N GLY A 61 -18.80 44.04 -47.52
CA GLY A 61 -17.42 44.39 -47.80
C GLY A 61 -17.12 45.90 -47.70
N THR A 62 -18.11 46.76 -47.92
CA THR A 62 -17.97 48.23 -47.80
C THR A 62 -18.39 48.75 -46.43
N GLU A 63 -17.72 49.80 -45.93
CA GLU A 63 -18.06 50.44 -44.65
C GLU A 63 -19.49 50.98 -44.65
N GLU A 64 -19.93 51.57 -45.76
CA GLU A 64 -21.29 52.10 -45.92
C GLU A 64 -22.36 51.01 -45.71
N ASN A 65 -22.19 49.84 -46.32
CA ASN A 65 -23.16 48.74 -46.16
C ASN A 65 -23.19 48.22 -44.72
N ARG A 66 -22.03 48.17 -44.04
CA ARG A 66 -21.94 47.79 -42.63
C ARG A 66 -22.65 48.80 -41.73
N GLN A 67 -22.44 50.09 -41.94
CA GLN A 67 -23.11 51.16 -41.17
C GLN A 67 -24.62 51.22 -41.42
N ASN A 68 -25.06 51.01 -42.67
CA ASN A 68 -26.48 50.94 -43.02
C ASN A 68 -27.17 49.77 -42.33
N PHE A 69 -26.54 48.59 -42.36
CA PHE A 69 -27.07 47.41 -41.70
C PHE A 69 -27.05 47.52 -40.16
N ALA A 70 -26.03 48.16 -39.59
CA ALA A 70 -25.99 48.45 -38.15
C ALA A 70 -27.18 49.31 -37.71
N ARG A 71 -27.52 50.37 -38.46
CA ARG A 71 -28.71 51.20 -38.19
C ARG A 71 -30.00 50.41 -38.35
N PHE A 72 -30.11 49.61 -39.42
CA PHE A 72 -31.23 48.70 -39.62
C PHE A 72 -31.43 47.76 -38.43
N LEU A 73 -30.35 47.15 -37.92
CA LEU A 73 -30.38 46.20 -36.81
C LEU A 73 -30.90 46.84 -35.51
N VAL A 74 -30.49 48.07 -35.21
CA VAL A 74 -30.88 48.82 -33.99
C VAL A 74 -32.38 49.13 -33.95
N GLU A 75 -33.04 49.21 -35.10
CA GLU A 75 -34.48 49.45 -35.19
C GLU A 75 -35.33 48.18 -35.04
N ARG A 76 -34.71 47.00 -35.05
CA ARG A 76 -35.45 45.73 -34.99
C ARG A 76 -35.86 45.40 -33.54
N SER A 77 -36.76 44.42 -33.40
CA SER A 77 -37.14 43.87 -32.11
C SER A 77 -36.02 43.02 -31.50
N GLU A 78 -36.03 42.86 -30.17
CA GLU A 78 -35.07 42.02 -29.44
C GLU A 78 -34.96 40.60 -30.03
N THR A 79 -36.11 39.99 -30.38
CA THR A 79 -36.15 38.64 -30.97
C THR A 79 -35.46 38.58 -32.33
N ALA A 80 -35.68 39.61 -33.16
CA ALA A 80 -35.04 39.70 -34.48
C ALA A 80 -33.53 39.91 -34.34
N VAL A 81 -33.09 40.83 -33.46
CA VAL A 81 -31.66 41.07 -33.18
C VAL A 81 -30.98 39.78 -32.74
N ASN A 82 -31.52 39.09 -31.73
CA ASN A 82 -30.94 37.84 -31.23
C ASN A 82 -30.79 36.78 -32.33
N LYS A 83 -31.82 36.60 -33.16
CA LYS A 83 -31.82 35.58 -34.21
C LYS A 83 -30.82 35.91 -35.32
N ILE A 84 -30.84 37.15 -35.81
CA ILE A 84 -29.93 37.65 -36.84
C ILE A 84 -28.48 37.49 -36.38
N THR A 85 -28.16 37.99 -35.18
CA THR A 85 -26.81 37.91 -34.63
C THR A 85 -26.36 36.46 -34.49
N ARG A 86 -27.22 35.56 -34.00
CA ARG A 86 -26.86 34.13 -33.88
C ARG A 86 -26.60 33.48 -35.24
N THR A 87 -27.46 33.69 -36.23
CA THR A 87 -27.26 33.14 -37.58
C THR A 87 -26.00 33.70 -38.24
N MET A 88 -25.72 34.99 -38.11
CA MET A 88 -24.48 35.58 -38.66
C MET A 88 -23.23 35.04 -37.95
N LEU A 89 -23.30 34.78 -36.64
CA LEU A 89 -22.21 34.13 -35.88
C LEU A 89 -21.96 32.70 -36.36
N GLU A 90 -23.02 31.91 -36.52
CA GLU A 90 -22.95 30.54 -37.09
C GLU A 90 -22.29 30.55 -38.48
N VAL A 91 -22.63 31.54 -39.31
CA VAL A 91 -22.02 31.70 -40.65
C VAL A 91 -20.53 32.02 -40.58
N VAL A 92 -20.07 32.92 -39.70
CA VAL A 92 -18.63 33.27 -39.62
C VAL A 92 -17.78 32.21 -38.94
N ASP A 93 -18.38 31.28 -38.20
CA ASP A 93 -17.67 30.11 -37.67
C ASP A 93 -17.30 29.15 -38.81
N GLU A 94 -18.15 29.02 -39.84
CA GLU A 94 -17.88 28.27 -41.06
C GLU A 94 -17.03 29.07 -42.07
N HIS A 95 -17.28 30.38 -42.19
CA HIS A 95 -16.66 31.30 -43.16
C HIS A 95 -15.88 32.43 -42.46
N ARG A 96 -14.68 32.10 -41.96
CA ARG A 96 -13.87 33.00 -41.12
C ARG A 96 -13.45 34.30 -41.80
N GLU A 97 -13.42 34.36 -43.13
CA GLU A 97 -13.10 35.56 -43.92
C GLU A 97 -14.08 36.72 -43.67
N HIS A 98 -15.33 36.44 -43.27
CA HIS A 98 -16.35 37.45 -43.01
C HIS A 98 -16.42 37.90 -41.54
N ARG A 99 -15.58 37.32 -40.67
CA ARG A 99 -15.54 37.60 -39.23
C ARG A 99 -15.32 39.09 -38.92
N GLY A 100 -14.41 39.75 -39.65
CA GLY A 100 -14.14 41.18 -39.48
C GLY A 100 -15.34 42.07 -39.81
N ALA A 101 -16.05 41.78 -40.91
CA ALA A 101 -17.23 42.54 -41.31
C ALA A 101 -18.36 42.46 -40.27
N LEU A 102 -18.60 41.27 -39.70
CA LEU A 102 -19.57 41.10 -38.61
C LEU A 102 -19.17 41.88 -37.35
N CYS A 103 -17.90 41.82 -36.95
CA CYS A 103 -17.39 42.57 -35.81
C CYS A 103 -17.65 44.08 -35.95
N GLU A 104 -17.34 44.64 -37.12
CA GLU A 104 -17.56 46.06 -37.41
C GLU A 104 -19.05 46.43 -37.42
N ILE A 105 -19.93 45.58 -37.97
CA ILE A 105 -21.39 45.78 -37.92
C ILE A 105 -21.88 45.88 -36.47
N LEU A 106 -21.50 44.91 -35.63
CA LEU A 106 -21.95 44.84 -34.24
C LEU A 106 -21.40 46.04 -33.42
N THR A 107 -20.15 46.42 -33.66
CA THR A 107 -19.54 47.59 -33.01
C THR A 107 -20.19 48.91 -33.46
N ALA A 108 -20.49 49.05 -34.75
CA ALA A 108 -21.22 50.20 -35.29
C ALA A 108 -22.65 50.28 -34.73
N ALA A 109 -23.32 49.13 -34.54
CA ALA A 109 -24.64 49.07 -33.93
C ALA A 109 -24.60 49.56 -32.47
N MET A 110 -23.61 49.13 -31.67
CA MET A 110 -23.41 49.63 -30.31
C MET A 110 -23.24 51.16 -30.27
N GLY A 111 -22.50 51.73 -31.23
CA GLY A 111 -22.25 53.18 -31.33
C GLY A 111 -23.49 54.05 -31.51
N VAL A 112 -24.59 53.52 -32.02
CA VAL A 112 -25.83 54.28 -32.31
C VAL A 112 -27.05 53.75 -31.54
N MET A 113 -26.84 52.83 -30.61
CA MET A 113 -27.91 52.15 -29.89
C MET A 113 -28.51 53.04 -28.79
N PRO A 114 -29.81 53.35 -28.82
CA PRO A 114 -30.45 54.17 -27.81
C PRO A 114 -30.84 53.35 -26.57
N LEU A 115 -30.95 54.00 -25.41
CA LEU A 115 -31.36 53.36 -24.14
C LEU A 115 -32.70 52.62 -24.24
N ARG A 116 -33.62 53.06 -25.10
CA ARG A 116 -34.90 52.35 -25.34
C ARG A 116 -34.75 50.93 -25.90
N GLN A 117 -33.57 50.59 -26.44
CA GLN A 117 -33.20 49.27 -26.97
C GLN A 117 -32.24 48.52 -26.02
N LEU A 118 -32.34 48.76 -24.71
CA LEU A 118 -31.42 48.23 -23.70
C LEU A 118 -31.22 46.70 -23.77
N SER A 119 -32.28 45.92 -23.97
CA SER A 119 -32.17 44.45 -24.10
C SER A 119 -31.38 44.05 -25.35
N SER A 120 -31.64 44.69 -26.50
CA SER A 120 -30.90 44.47 -27.75
C SER A 120 -29.42 44.86 -27.62
N MET A 121 -29.14 45.93 -26.87
CA MET A 121 -27.79 46.36 -26.54
C MET A 121 -27.02 45.30 -25.75
N CYS A 122 -27.65 44.70 -24.73
CA CYS A 122 -27.05 43.63 -23.94
C CYS A 122 -26.78 42.37 -24.79
N LEU A 123 -27.67 42.04 -25.72
CA LEU A 123 -27.48 40.91 -26.64
C LEU A 123 -26.28 41.11 -27.58
N ILE A 124 -26.14 42.30 -28.15
CA ILE A 124 -25.00 42.64 -29.03
C ILE A 124 -23.70 42.73 -28.22
N ASP A 125 -23.70 43.36 -27.05
CA ASP A 125 -22.54 43.41 -26.15
C ASP A 125 -22.08 41.99 -25.77
N ARG A 126 -23.03 41.08 -25.48
CA ARG A 126 -22.74 39.68 -25.20
C ARG A 126 -22.14 38.96 -26.41
N ALA A 127 -22.71 39.17 -27.60
CA ALA A 127 -22.17 38.60 -28.83
C ALA A 127 -20.73 39.06 -29.10
N LEU A 128 -20.45 40.35 -28.90
CA LEU A 128 -19.11 40.93 -28.96
C LEU A 128 -18.19 40.33 -27.88
N LYS A 129 -18.65 40.24 -26.64
CA LYS A 129 -17.85 39.73 -25.50
C LYS A 129 -17.36 38.29 -25.73
N HIS A 130 -18.20 37.43 -26.31
CA HIS A 130 -17.85 36.02 -26.51
C HIS A 130 -17.08 35.75 -27.81
N ASN A 131 -17.31 36.54 -28.87
CA ASN A 131 -16.77 36.25 -30.20
C ASN A 131 -15.68 37.24 -30.65
N PHE A 132 -15.66 38.45 -30.10
CA PHE A 132 -14.80 39.58 -30.49
C PHE A 132 -14.31 40.37 -29.25
N PRO A 133 -13.69 39.71 -28.25
CA PRO A 133 -13.38 40.35 -26.97
C PRO A 133 -12.39 41.52 -27.11
N GLY A 134 -11.37 41.41 -27.96
CA GLY A 134 -10.36 42.46 -28.14
C GLY A 134 -10.96 43.73 -28.75
N GLU A 135 -11.76 43.58 -29.80
CA GLU A 135 -12.42 44.69 -30.48
C GLU A 135 -13.49 45.36 -29.59
N ARG A 136 -14.20 44.55 -28.80
CA ARG A 136 -15.13 45.05 -27.78
C ARG A 136 -14.42 45.92 -26.74
N ASP A 137 -13.31 45.43 -26.20
CA ASP A 137 -12.58 46.14 -25.14
C ASP A 137 -11.94 47.42 -25.69
N GLU A 138 -11.47 47.42 -26.93
CA GLU A 138 -11.00 48.62 -27.62
C GLU A 138 -12.15 49.65 -27.80
N TYR A 139 -13.33 49.19 -28.23
CA TYR A 139 -14.52 50.03 -28.37
C TYR A 139 -14.92 50.69 -27.04
N LEU A 140 -15.05 49.90 -25.97
CA LEU A 140 -15.41 50.40 -24.64
C LEU A 140 -14.34 51.35 -24.08
N SER A 141 -13.06 51.09 -24.34
CA SER A 141 -11.96 51.98 -23.96
C SER A 141 -12.03 53.32 -24.68
N LYS A 142 -12.32 53.33 -25.99
CA LYS A 142 -12.54 54.56 -26.77
C LYS A 142 -13.76 55.34 -26.27
N LEU A 143 -14.85 54.63 -25.94
CA LEU A 143 -16.05 55.23 -25.37
C LEU A 143 -15.77 55.88 -24.01
N LEU A 144 -15.03 55.20 -23.13
CA LEU A 144 -14.61 55.73 -21.83
C LEU A 144 -13.75 56.99 -21.98
N LEU A 145 -12.76 56.99 -22.88
CA LEU A 145 -11.93 58.16 -23.18
C LEU A 145 -12.75 59.32 -23.74
N THR A 146 -13.74 59.03 -24.59
CA THR A 146 -14.66 60.04 -25.13
C THR A 146 -15.49 60.67 -24.01
N CYS A 147 -16.02 59.87 -23.09
CA CYS A 147 -16.75 60.36 -21.92
C CYS A 147 -15.85 61.22 -21.02
N ARG A 148 -14.61 60.77 -20.78
CA ARG A 148 -13.63 61.52 -19.99
C ARG A 148 -13.30 62.88 -20.61
N SER A 149 -13.04 62.94 -21.91
CA SER A 149 -12.76 64.20 -22.63
C SER A 149 -13.95 65.18 -22.58
N ARG A 150 -15.19 64.67 -22.59
CA ARG A 150 -16.40 65.49 -22.40
C ARG A 150 -16.51 66.05 -20.98
N LEU A 151 -16.12 65.26 -19.96
CA LEU A 151 -16.03 65.75 -18.58
C LEU A 151 -14.95 66.82 -18.41
N GLU A 152 -13.76 66.62 -19.01
CA GLU A 152 -12.66 67.60 -18.99
C GLU A 152 -13.03 68.95 -19.61
N SER A 153 -13.70 68.90 -20.77
CA SER A 153 -14.12 70.09 -21.50
C SER A 153 -15.37 70.77 -20.93
N GLY A 154 -16.01 70.19 -19.90
CA GLY A 154 -17.27 70.68 -19.34
C GLY A 154 -18.48 70.56 -20.29
N SER A 155 -18.35 69.81 -21.39
CA SER A 155 -19.39 69.62 -22.42
C SER A 155 -20.44 68.58 -21.99
N LEU A 156 -21.02 68.78 -20.81
CA LEU A 156 -21.90 67.82 -20.12
C LEU A 156 -23.20 67.50 -20.87
N GLU A 157 -23.67 68.39 -21.74
CA GLU A 157 -24.84 68.16 -22.60
C GLU A 157 -24.60 67.05 -23.64
N SER A 158 -23.34 66.85 -24.05
CA SER A 158 -22.95 65.81 -25.02
C SER A 158 -22.76 64.43 -24.37
N LEU A 159 -22.72 64.35 -23.04
CA LEU A 159 -22.65 63.09 -22.30
C LEU A 159 -24.06 62.50 -22.18
N THR A 160 -24.50 61.77 -23.20
CA THR A 160 -25.84 61.16 -23.21
C THR A 160 -25.89 59.90 -22.35
N VAL A 161 -27.10 59.58 -21.84
CA VAL A 161 -27.36 58.33 -21.13
C VAL A 161 -27.08 57.09 -21.99
N ASP A 162 -27.21 57.19 -23.33
CA ASP A 162 -26.92 56.09 -24.25
C ASP A 162 -25.43 55.68 -24.24
N HIS A 163 -24.51 56.65 -24.11
CA HIS A 163 -23.08 56.35 -23.98
C HIS A 163 -22.80 55.67 -22.63
N LEU A 164 -23.37 56.20 -21.54
CA LEU A 164 -23.15 55.68 -20.20
C LEU A 164 -23.75 54.27 -20.03
N ALA A 165 -24.87 53.97 -20.69
CA ALA A 165 -25.56 52.68 -20.62
C ALA A 165 -24.70 51.49 -21.10
N GLN A 166 -23.64 51.74 -21.86
CA GLN A 166 -22.78 50.71 -22.43
C GLN A 166 -21.57 50.40 -21.53
N LEU A 167 -21.21 51.34 -20.66
CA LEU A 167 -20.07 51.24 -19.75
C LEU A 167 -20.38 50.31 -18.58
N SER A 168 -19.35 49.65 -18.06
CA SER A 168 -19.48 48.88 -16.81
C SER A 168 -19.51 49.80 -15.60
N ALA A 169 -19.95 49.28 -14.46
CA ALA A 169 -19.94 50.03 -13.20
C ALA A 169 -18.54 50.54 -12.82
N GLU A 170 -17.46 49.78 -13.06
CA GLU A 170 -16.09 50.24 -12.80
C GLU A 170 -15.72 51.45 -13.66
N ALA A 171 -16.12 51.44 -14.94
CA ALA A 171 -15.89 52.55 -15.85
C ALA A 171 -16.68 53.80 -15.41
N ILE A 172 -17.91 53.63 -14.92
CA ILE A 172 -18.71 54.72 -14.33
C ILE A 172 -18.05 55.28 -13.06
N MET A 173 -17.52 54.41 -12.18
CA MET A 173 -16.78 54.83 -10.98
C MET A 173 -15.50 55.61 -11.34
N GLN A 174 -14.76 55.17 -12.36
CA GLN A 174 -13.59 55.89 -12.86
C GLN A 174 -13.96 57.29 -13.38
N LEU A 175 -15.08 57.42 -14.11
CA LEU A 175 -15.59 58.71 -14.57
C LEU A 175 -16.04 59.59 -13.40
N GLU A 176 -16.65 59.02 -12.36
CA GLU A 176 -17.03 59.77 -11.16
C GLU A 176 -15.79 60.28 -10.41
N GLN A 177 -14.80 59.42 -10.16
CA GLN A 177 -13.53 59.81 -9.55
C GLN A 177 -12.82 60.88 -10.38
N PHE A 178 -12.83 60.74 -11.70
CA PHE A 178 -12.26 61.73 -12.59
C PHE A 178 -13.00 63.07 -12.52
N SER A 179 -14.34 63.06 -12.48
CA SER A 179 -15.14 64.28 -12.32
C SER A 179 -14.81 65.04 -11.04
N GLN A 180 -14.44 64.33 -9.96
CA GLN A 180 -14.01 64.93 -8.69
C GLN A 180 -12.70 65.72 -8.83
N GLN A 181 -11.82 65.31 -9.75
CA GLN A 181 -10.56 66.01 -10.05
C GLN A 181 -10.81 67.28 -10.88
N VAL A 182 -11.86 67.31 -11.71
CA VAL A 182 -12.20 68.46 -12.56
C VAL A 182 -12.89 69.57 -11.75
N GLY A 183 -13.87 69.23 -10.91
CA GLY A 183 -14.50 70.19 -10.00
C GLY A 183 -15.92 69.80 -9.57
N GLN A 184 -16.39 70.38 -8.46
CA GLN A 184 -17.66 69.99 -7.84
C GLN A 184 -18.90 70.14 -8.74
N GLN A 185 -18.94 71.16 -9.62
CA GLN A 185 -20.07 71.32 -10.55
C GLN A 185 -20.16 70.15 -11.53
N VAL A 186 -19.01 69.66 -12.02
CA VAL A 186 -18.92 68.52 -12.94
C VAL A 186 -19.34 67.23 -12.24
N VAL A 187 -18.94 67.04 -10.97
CA VAL A 187 -19.39 65.90 -10.15
C VAL A 187 -20.91 65.86 -10.01
N GLN A 188 -21.54 66.99 -9.68
CA GLN A 188 -23.00 67.05 -9.49
C GLN A 188 -23.73 66.75 -10.80
N ALA A 189 -23.29 67.35 -11.91
CA ALA A 189 -23.89 67.10 -13.22
C ALA A 189 -23.69 65.64 -13.69
N PHE A 190 -22.53 65.04 -13.44
CA PHE A 190 -22.30 63.63 -13.75
C PHE A 190 -23.20 62.71 -12.92
N ARG A 191 -23.32 62.97 -11.61
CA ARG A 191 -24.23 62.21 -10.72
C ARG A 191 -25.69 62.34 -11.13
N GLU A 192 -26.11 63.53 -11.55
CA GLU A 192 -27.46 63.76 -12.09
C GLU A 192 -27.68 62.94 -13.37
N ARG A 193 -26.73 62.96 -14.31
CA ARG A 193 -26.79 62.16 -15.53
C ARG A 193 -26.80 60.65 -15.26
N HIS A 194 -26.03 60.18 -14.27
CA HIS A 194 -26.02 58.79 -13.87
C HIS A 194 -27.36 58.37 -13.23
N ARG A 195 -27.99 59.25 -12.42
CA ARG A 195 -29.36 59.00 -11.91
C ARG A 195 -30.39 58.99 -13.03
N GLU A 196 -30.29 59.88 -14.01
CA GLU A 196 -31.15 59.85 -15.21
C GLU A 196 -31.02 58.53 -15.97
N LEU A 197 -29.80 58.02 -16.13
CA LEU A 197 -29.55 56.70 -16.72
C LEU A 197 -30.24 55.60 -15.91
N ALA A 198 -30.03 55.56 -14.59
CA ALA A 198 -30.59 54.51 -13.75
C ALA A 198 -32.12 54.49 -13.78
N LEU A 199 -32.76 55.67 -13.67
CA LEU A 199 -34.20 55.82 -13.81
C LEU A 199 -34.68 55.41 -15.22
N GLY A 200 -33.97 55.85 -16.26
CA GLY A 200 -34.30 55.52 -17.65
C GLY A 200 -34.22 54.02 -17.93
N ALA A 201 -33.18 53.34 -17.44
CA ALA A 201 -32.99 51.90 -17.61
C ALA A 201 -34.11 51.11 -16.93
N VAL A 202 -34.46 51.45 -15.68
CA VAL A 202 -35.58 50.84 -14.95
C VAL A 202 -36.90 51.06 -15.69
N GLN A 203 -37.16 52.29 -16.15
CA GLN A 203 -38.40 52.63 -16.86
C GLN A 203 -38.52 51.89 -18.21
N VAL A 204 -37.42 51.76 -18.96
CA VAL A 204 -37.40 51.03 -20.23
C VAL A 204 -37.83 49.59 -19.99
N ILE A 205 -37.24 48.89 -19.01
CA ILE A 205 -37.59 47.49 -18.72
C ILE A 205 -39.04 47.41 -18.19
N SER A 206 -39.45 48.32 -17.33
CA SER A 206 -40.82 48.35 -16.78
C SER A 206 -41.90 48.54 -17.85
N ASN A 207 -41.61 49.26 -18.94
CA ASN A 207 -42.59 49.58 -19.99
C ASN A 207 -42.82 48.44 -20.99
N PHE A 208 -42.02 47.37 -20.94
CA PHE A 208 -42.19 46.18 -21.77
C PHE A 208 -42.50 44.96 -20.90
N PRO A 209 -43.70 44.90 -20.28
CA PRO A 209 -44.08 43.76 -19.45
C PRO A 209 -44.07 42.48 -20.28
N LYS A 210 -43.46 41.43 -19.72
CA LYS A 210 -43.34 40.12 -20.37
C LYS A 210 -44.72 39.48 -20.57
N ALA A 211 -44.81 38.59 -21.55
CA ALA A 211 -46.02 37.78 -21.74
C ALA A 211 -46.33 36.93 -20.50
N VAL A 212 -47.62 36.78 -20.16
CA VAL A 212 -48.08 36.01 -18.98
C VAL A 212 -47.51 34.58 -18.96
N SER A 213 -47.43 33.93 -20.12
CA SER A 213 -46.84 32.58 -20.24
C SER A 213 -45.36 32.54 -19.88
N GLN A 214 -44.61 33.58 -20.21
CA GLN A 214 -43.20 33.71 -19.85
C GLN A 214 -43.08 33.92 -18.34
N SER A 215 -43.83 34.87 -17.78
CA SER A 215 -43.87 35.15 -16.32
C SER A 215 -44.17 33.88 -15.51
N ASN A 216 -45.17 33.09 -15.91
CA ASN A 216 -45.49 31.80 -15.28
C ASN A 216 -44.37 30.77 -15.39
N ALA A 217 -43.66 30.72 -16.53
CA ALA A 217 -42.51 29.84 -16.69
C ALA A 217 -41.34 30.27 -15.79
N GLU A 218 -41.12 31.58 -15.63
CA GLU A 218 -40.11 32.15 -14.73
C GLU A 218 -40.40 31.77 -13.28
N GLU A 219 -41.66 31.89 -12.87
CA GLU A 219 -42.14 31.54 -11.54
C GLU A 219 -42.01 30.03 -11.26
N LEU A 220 -42.38 29.19 -12.24
CA LEU A 220 -42.22 27.73 -12.13
C LEU A 220 -40.76 27.31 -12.03
N LEU A 221 -39.87 27.93 -12.80
CA LEU A 221 -38.43 27.67 -12.72
C LEU A 221 -37.87 28.10 -11.36
N ALA A 222 -38.27 29.27 -10.86
CA ALA A 222 -37.87 29.74 -9.54
C ALA A 222 -38.35 28.82 -8.40
N LYS A 223 -39.56 28.24 -8.50
CA LYS A 223 -40.19 27.42 -7.45
C LYS A 223 -39.87 25.92 -7.52
N LYS A 224 -39.52 25.36 -8.68
CA LYS A 224 -39.36 23.90 -8.87
C LYS A 224 -37.94 23.41 -9.09
N VAL A 225 -37.00 24.29 -9.41
CA VAL A 225 -35.59 23.89 -9.66
C VAL A 225 -34.84 23.70 -8.34
N TYR A 226 -35.18 24.45 -7.29
CA TYR A 226 -34.52 24.40 -5.99
C TYR A 226 -35.48 23.85 -4.94
N THR A 227 -35.15 22.70 -4.36
CA THR A 227 -35.99 22.00 -3.37
C THR A 227 -35.54 22.18 -1.93
N ASP A 228 -34.28 22.55 -1.68
CA ASP A 228 -33.75 22.82 -0.34
C ASP A 228 -33.98 24.29 0.08
N PRO A 229 -34.66 24.54 1.22
CA PRO A 229 -34.83 25.88 1.75
C PRO A 229 -33.52 26.62 1.97
N GLY A 230 -33.39 27.86 1.52
CA GLY A 230 -32.19 28.67 1.78
C GLY A 230 -31.08 28.57 0.74
N HIS A 231 -31.27 27.81 -0.35
CA HIS A 231 -30.35 27.77 -1.48
C HIS A 231 -30.03 29.18 -2.05
N PHE A 232 -30.96 30.14 -1.92
CA PHE A 232 -30.75 31.51 -2.36
C PHE A 232 -29.57 32.21 -1.67
N LEU A 233 -29.22 31.83 -0.43
CA LEU A 233 -28.07 32.41 0.28
C LEU A 233 -26.76 32.14 -0.47
N ILE A 234 -26.61 30.91 -0.96
CA ILE A 234 -25.47 30.45 -1.75
C ILE A 234 -25.41 31.23 -3.07
N GLU A 235 -26.52 31.38 -3.78
CA GLU A 235 -26.58 32.15 -5.05
C GLU A 235 -26.29 33.65 -4.85
N LEU A 236 -26.72 34.23 -3.73
CA LEU A 236 -26.41 35.63 -3.41
C LEU A 236 -24.96 35.84 -2.99
N LEU A 237 -24.34 34.88 -2.29
CA LEU A 237 -22.90 34.88 -2.02
C LEU A 237 -22.09 34.86 -3.33
N GLN A 238 -22.50 34.07 -4.34
CA GLN A 238 -21.86 34.10 -5.66
C GLN A 238 -21.99 35.44 -6.36
N ASN A 239 -23.15 36.10 -6.26
CA ASN A 239 -23.33 37.41 -6.86
C ASN A 239 -22.45 38.47 -6.18
N ALA A 240 -22.27 38.39 -4.86
CA ALA A 240 -21.33 39.23 -4.13
C ALA A 240 -19.89 38.96 -4.58
N GLU A 241 -19.48 37.69 -4.69
CA GLU A 241 -18.15 37.30 -5.16
C GLU A 241 -17.88 37.74 -6.61
N ASP A 242 -18.84 37.54 -7.52
CA ASP A 242 -18.73 37.95 -8.93
C ASP A 242 -18.62 39.48 -9.09
N SER A 243 -19.05 40.26 -8.09
CA SER A 243 -18.90 41.72 -8.02
C SER A 243 -17.56 42.16 -7.39
N GLY A 244 -16.70 41.22 -6.99
CA GLY A 244 -15.43 41.51 -6.32
C GLY A 244 -15.60 42.03 -4.89
N ALA A 245 -16.67 41.64 -4.20
CA ALA A 245 -16.85 41.99 -2.79
C ALA A 245 -15.75 41.33 -1.92
N THR A 246 -15.33 42.01 -0.86
CA THR A 246 -14.47 41.41 0.18
C THR A 246 -15.28 41.05 1.43
N VAL A 247 -16.37 41.78 1.69
CA VAL A 247 -17.25 41.57 2.85
C VAL A 247 -18.67 41.27 2.38
N TRP A 248 -19.26 40.21 2.92
CA TRP A 248 -20.66 39.84 2.73
C TRP A 248 -21.40 39.79 4.07
N ARG A 249 -22.53 40.48 4.18
CA ARG A 249 -23.30 40.60 5.41
C ARG A 249 -24.75 40.18 5.22
N LEU A 250 -25.27 39.45 6.19
CA LEU A 250 -26.67 39.04 6.26
C LEU A 250 -27.30 39.52 7.56
N TYR A 251 -28.43 40.22 7.46
CA TYR A 251 -29.23 40.65 8.60
C TYR A 251 -30.58 39.94 8.54
N PHE A 252 -30.93 39.24 9.61
CA PHE A 252 -32.15 38.47 9.75
C PHE A 252 -33.08 39.15 10.75
N ALA A 253 -34.12 39.81 10.25
CA ALA A 253 -35.21 40.41 11.03
C ALA A 253 -36.48 39.57 10.87
N ARG A 254 -37.48 39.77 11.76
CA ARG A 254 -38.64 38.87 11.82
C ARG A 254 -39.34 38.70 10.47
N ASP A 255 -39.52 39.81 9.76
CA ASP A 255 -40.30 39.92 8.54
C ASP A 255 -39.46 40.16 7.28
N GLN A 256 -38.13 40.22 7.38
CA GLN A 256 -37.26 40.49 6.24
C GLN A 256 -35.84 39.94 6.44
N ILE A 257 -35.18 39.66 5.32
CA ILE A 257 -33.75 39.36 5.26
C ILE A 257 -33.07 40.44 4.43
N ALA A 258 -32.02 41.05 4.95
CA ALA A 258 -31.21 42.00 4.21
C ALA A 258 -29.84 41.38 3.90
N VAL A 259 -29.44 41.43 2.64
CA VAL A 259 -28.15 40.95 2.14
C VAL A 259 -27.34 42.14 1.66
N TRP A 260 -26.14 42.32 2.18
CA TRP A 260 -25.27 43.44 1.83
C TRP A 260 -23.88 42.98 1.42
N HIS A 261 -23.27 43.64 0.44
CA HIS A 261 -21.85 43.48 0.12
C HIS A 261 -21.22 44.79 -0.35
N ASN A 262 -19.90 44.87 -0.22
CA ASN A 262 -19.08 46.03 -0.61
C ASN A 262 -18.49 45.96 -2.02
N GLY A 263 -18.91 44.99 -2.84
CA GLY A 263 -18.43 44.84 -4.22
C GLY A 263 -18.92 45.95 -5.15
N THR A 264 -18.57 45.84 -6.44
CA THR A 264 -18.91 46.83 -7.46
C THR A 264 -20.44 47.09 -7.50
N PRO A 265 -20.89 48.36 -7.59
CA PRO A 265 -22.31 48.68 -7.76
C PRO A 265 -22.89 48.12 -9.06
N PHE A 266 -24.22 48.07 -9.14
CA PHE A 266 -24.94 47.66 -10.35
C PHE A 266 -24.69 48.62 -11.51
N ASP A 267 -24.65 48.06 -12.73
CA ASP A 267 -24.81 48.80 -13.99
C ASP A 267 -26.13 48.47 -14.69
N THR A 268 -26.36 49.06 -15.87
CA THR A 268 -27.56 48.83 -16.69
C THR A 268 -27.72 47.37 -17.11
N LYS A 269 -26.61 46.67 -17.35
CA LYS A 269 -26.59 45.27 -17.80
C LYS A 269 -26.99 44.37 -16.65
N ASP A 270 -26.60 44.69 -15.42
CA ASP A 270 -27.05 43.98 -14.22
C ASP A 270 -28.56 44.12 -14.01
N VAL A 271 -29.14 45.31 -14.25
CA VAL A 271 -30.60 45.50 -14.18
C VAL A 271 -31.31 44.58 -15.18
N VAL A 272 -30.84 44.54 -16.44
CA VAL A 272 -31.38 43.61 -17.46
C VAL A 272 -31.21 42.16 -17.02
N GLY A 273 -30.03 41.82 -16.47
CA GLY A 273 -29.66 40.48 -16.04
C GLY A 273 -30.57 39.92 -14.96
N ILE A 274 -30.87 40.70 -13.90
CA ILE A 274 -31.72 40.22 -12.80
C ILE A 274 -33.22 40.26 -13.12
N THR A 275 -33.64 41.07 -14.10
CA THR A 275 -35.05 41.18 -14.51
C THR A 275 -35.40 40.24 -15.68
N SER A 276 -34.43 39.65 -16.37
CA SER A 276 -34.62 38.74 -17.51
C SER A 276 -34.42 37.25 -17.16
N ILE A 277 -34.77 36.32 -18.06
CA ILE A 277 -34.35 34.91 -18.00
C ILE A 277 -33.53 34.59 -19.25
N GLY A 278 -32.42 33.87 -19.07
CA GLY A 278 -31.57 33.41 -20.19
C GLY A 278 -30.68 34.50 -20.81
N GLN A 279 -30.72 35.72 -20.29
CA GLN A 279 -29.79 36.81 -20.61
C GLN A 279 -28.73 36.94 -19.51
N THR A 280 -27.90 35.90 -19.33
CA THR A 280 -26.70 36.03 -18.49
C THR A 280 -25.72 37.02 -19.15
N THR A 281 -25.31 38.04 -18.39
CA THR A 281 -24.30 39.05 -18.75
C THR A 281 -22.89 38.64 -18.31
N LYS A 282 -22.78 37.52 -17.57
CA LYS A 282 -21.57 37.06 -16.89
C LYS A 282 -20.52 36.50 -17.88
N SER A 283 -19.24 36.66 -17.56
CA SER A 283 -18.11 36.13 -18.34
C SER A 283 -17.93 34.62 -18.08
N LYS A 284 -17.05 33.96 -18.85
CA LYS A 284 -16.73 32.53 -18.67
C LYS A 284 -16.11 32.21 -17.29
N SER A 285 -15.58 33.20 -16.58
CA SER A 285 -14.85 33.05 -15.32
C SER A 285 -15.67 33.38 -14.07
N GLN A 286 -16.91 33.85 -14.25
CA GLN A 286 -17.87 34.15 -13.19
C GLN A 286 -18.73 32.93 -12.90
N ILE A 287 -19.10 32.75 -11.63
CA ILE A 287 -19.61 31.47 -11.12
C ILE A 287 -21.06 31.20 -11.59
N GLY A 288 -21.88 32.25 -11.74
CA GLY A 288 -23.28 32.10 -12.17
C GLY A 288 -23.45 31.92 -13.69
N PHE A 289 -23.85 30.72 -14.14
CA PHE A 289 -23.89 30.40 -15.59
C PHE A 289 -25.27 30.52 -16.28
N PHE A 290 -26.39 30.52 -15.55
CA PHE A 290 -27.72 30.36 -16.17
C PHE A 290 -28.69 31.54 -16.07
N GLY A 291 -28.35 32.61 -15.34
CA GLY A 291 -29.27 33.76 -15.17
C GLY A 291 -30.60 33.41 -14.47
N VAL A 292 -30.65 32.27 -13.76
CA VAL A 292 -31.79 31.82 -12.93
C VAL A 292 -31.46 31.83 -11.43
N GLY A 293 -30.16 31.87 -11.06
CA GLY A 293 -29.69 31.81 -9.67
C GLY A 293 -30.29 32.88 -8.76
N PHE A 294 -30.30 34.14 -9.21
CA PHE A 294 -30.94 35.24 -8.47
C PHE A 294 -32.44 35.01 -8.20
N LYS A 295 -33.14 34.28 -9.07
CA LYS A 295 -34.59 34.04 -8.92
C LYS A 295 -34.91 33.06 -7.79
N SER A 296 -33.92 32.38 -7.22
CA SER A 296 -34.10 31.57 -6.01
C SER A 296 -34.61 32.38 -4.81
N ILE A 297 -34.38 33.71 -4.77
CA ILE A 297 -34.91 34.58 -3.70
C ILE A 297 -36.44 34.56 -3.61
N TYR A 298 -37.15 34.25 -4.70
CA TYR A 298 -38.61 34.17 -4.71
C TYR A 298 -39.15 32.96 -3.90
N GLU A 299 -38.25 32.09 -3.45
CA GLU A 299 -38.54 31.10 -2.44
C GLU A 299 -38.98 31.74 -1.11
N VAL A 300 -38.43 32.90 -0.75
CA VAL A 300 -38.68 33.57 0.54
C VAL A 300 -39.38 34.92 0.42
N THR A 301 -39.25 35.60 -0.72
CA THR A 301 -39.88 36.91 -0.97
C THR A 301 -40.78 36.92 -2.21
N GLU A 302 -41.70 37.88 -2.29
CA GLU A 302 -42.45 38.18 -3.52
C GLU A 302 -42.00 39.47 -4.20
N ARG A 303 -41.39 40.39 -3.44
CA ARG A 303 -41.04 41.74 -3.86
C ARG A 303 -39.66 42.13 -3.34
N PRO A 304 -38.58 41.57 -3.93
CA PRO A 304 -37.22 41.94 -3.54
C PRO A 304 -36.96 43.41 -3.87
N GLN A 305 -36.22 44.08 -3.01
CA GLN A 305 -35.85 45.50 -3.13
C GLN A 305 -34.33 45.60 -3.25
N LEU A 306 -33.86 46.30 -4.28
CA LEU A 306 -32.43 46.46 -4.58
C LEU A 306 -32.03 47.93 -4.42
N TYR A 307 -30.90 48.14 -3.76
CA TYR A 307 -30.24 49.42 -3.62
C TYR A 307 -28.74 49.27 -3.90
N SER A 308 -28.29 49.75 -5.06
CA SER A 308 -26.88 49.67 -5.45
C SER A 308 -26.48 50.90 -6.27
N GLY A 309 -25.65 51.77 -5.70
CA GLY A 309 -25.27 53.04 -6.33
C GLY A 309 -26.49 53.90 -6.71
N ALA A 310 -26.60 54.25 -7.99
CA ALA A 310 -27.71 55.03 -8.53
C ALA A 310 -29.00 54.20 -8.76
N TYR A 311 -28.91 52.87 -8.71
CA TYR A 311 -30.03 51.97 -8.99
C TYR A 311 -30.78 51.62 -7.70
N GLN A 312 -32.05 52.04 -7.63
CA GLN A 312 -32.92 51.83 -6.48
C GLN A 312 -34.31 51.41 -6.98
N PHE A 313 -34.68 50.14 -6.84
CA PHE A 313 -35.94 49.61 -7.34
C PHE A 313 -36.40 48.34 -6.61
N GLU A 314 -37.71 48.11 -6.57
CA GLU A 314 -38.31 46.81 -6.22
C GLU A 314 -38.59 46.03 -7.51
N ILE A 315 -38.59 44.70 -7.45
CA ILE A 315 -39.02 43.86 -8.57
C ILE A 315 -40.42 43.33 -8.28
N VAL A 316 -41.35 43.63 -9.17
CA VAL A 316 -42.75 43.20 -9.17
C VAL A 316 -42.92 42.06 -10.18
N ASP A 317 -43.77 41.08 -9.86
CA ASP A 317 -44.12 39.96 -10.75
C ASP A 317 -42.89 39.31 -11.41
N VAL A 318 -41.87 39.04 -10.59
CA VAL A 318 -40.60 38.36 -10.92
C VAL A 318 -39.63 39.13 -11.83
N SER A 319 -40.12 40.12 -12.59
CA SER A 319 -39.33 40.73 -13.69
C SER A 319 -39.60 42.20 -13.99
N ILE A 320 -40.57 42.84 -13.34
CA ILE A 320 -40.96 44.23 -13.61
C ILE A 320 -40.30 45.13 -12.55
N PRO A 321 -39.21 45.86 -12.88
CA PRO A 321 -38.59 46.74 -11.91
C PRO A 321 -39.43 48.02 -11.73
N LYS A 322 -39.58 48.47 -10.49
CA LYS A 322 -40.28 49.70 -10.11
C LYS A 322 -39.38 50.53 -9.20
N THR A 323 -39.10 51.76 -9.61
CA THR A 323 -38.23 52.69 -8.88
C THR A 323 -38.67 52.90 -7.42
N LEU A 324 -37.68 52.92 -6.52
CA LEU A 324 -37.85 53.27 -5.11
C LEU A 324 -37.23 54.65 -4.83
N ALA A 325 -37.79 55.38 -3.86
CA ALA A 325 -37.41 56.76 -3.60
C ALA A 325 -36.18 56.90 -2.67
N MET A 326 -36.02 55.99 -1.72
CA MET A 326 -34.97 56.08 -0.70
C MET A 326 -34.46 54.69 -0.29
N ARG A 327 -33.15 54.60 -0.05
CA ARG A 327 -32.51 53.48 0.64
C ARG A 327 -32.93 53.47 2.11
N PRO A 328 -33.27 52.30 2.70
CA PRO A 328 -33.60 52.20 4.12
C PRO A 328 -32.42 52.60 5.02
N GLU A 329 -32.73 53.21 6.15
CA GLU A 329 -31.76 53.50 7.22
C GLU A 329 -31.40 52.23 8.00
N GLY A 330 -30.31 52.26 8.77
CA GLY A 330 -29.87 51.12 9.59
C GLY A 330 -28.96 50.11 8.89
N TYR A 331 -28.68 50.30 7.60
CA TYR A 331 -27.71 49.52 6.81
C TYR A 331 -26.55 50.39 6.35
N PRO A 332 -25.40 49.81 5.90
CA PRO A 332 -24.31 50.59 5.36
C PRO A 332 -24.78 51.50 4.19
N PRO A 333 -24.31 52.75 4.12
CA PRO A 333 -24.81 53.75 3.17
C PRO A 333 -24.40 53.45 1.72
N ASP A 334 -23.28 52.75 1.55
CA ASP A 334 -22.70 52.36 0.25
C ASP A 334 -22.83 50.85 0.02
N GLY A 335 -22.35 50.38 -1.14
CA GLY A 335 -22.42 48.98 -1.55
C GLY A 335 -23.81 48.55 -2.00
N THR A 336 -23.94 47.27 -2.32
CA THR A 336 -25.19 46.68 -2.79
C THR A 336 -25.97 46.12 -1.61
N LEU A 337 -27.21 46.56 -1.45
CA LEU A 337 -28.16 46.06 -0.47
C LEU A 337 -29.35 45.44 -1.20
N LEU A 338 -29.64 44.19 -0.90
CA LEU A 338 -30.82 43.47 -1.33
C LEU A 338 -31.68 43.18 -0.10
N LEU A 339 -32.86 43.79 -0.04
CA LEU A 339 -33.83 43.60 1.03
C LEU A 339 -34.94 42.67 0.54
N LEU A 340 -35.18 41.60 1.29
CA LEU A 340 -36.08 40.51 0.96
C LEU A 340 -37.19 40.45 2.02
N PRO A 341 -38.33 41.15 1.83
CA PRO A 341 -39.48 40.99 2.70
C PRO A 341 -40.00 39.55 2.64
N LEU A 342 -40.12 38.88 3.79
CA LEU A 342 -40.54 37.49 3.88
C LEU A 342 -42.04 37.37 3.61
N LYS A 343 -42.41 36.50 2.67
CA LYS A 343 -43.82 36.23 2.34
C LYS A 343 -44.56 35.45 3.43
N ASN A 344 -43.84 34.62 4.19
CA ASN A 344 -44.36 33.89 5.34
C ASN A 344 -43.32 33.88 6.48
N PRO A 345 -43.31 34.92 7.33
CA PRO A 345 -42.36 35.05 8.45
C PRO A 345 -42.39 33.87 9.44
N ASP A 346 -43.55 33.23 9.59
CA ASP A 346 -43.77 32.15 10.56
C ASP A 346 -43.56 30.74 9.94
N ASP A 347 -42.99 30.64 8.73
CA ASP A 347 -42.66 29.36 8.09
C ASP A 347 -41.58 28.61 8.89
N GLN A 348 -41.82 27.33 9.18
CA GLN A 348 -40.91 26.51 9.99
C GLN A 348 -39.49 26.40 9.41
N PHE A 349 -39.36 26.37 8.08
CA PHE A 349 -38.08 26.15 7.38
C PHE A 349 -37.51 27.43 6.75
N ARG A 350 -38.35 28.47 6.60
CA ARG A 350 -38.00 29.73 5.90
C ARG A 350 -38.15 30.98 6.78
N SER A 351 -38.41 30.81 8.07
CA SER A 351 -38.32 31.91 9.03
C SER A 351 -36.89 32.45 9.11
N ALA A 352 -36.75 33.68 9.59
CA ALA A 352 -35.47 34.34 9.77
C ALA A 352 -34.50 33.51 10.64
N SER A 353 -34.97 32.92 11.75
CA SER A 353 -34.16 32.06 12.61
C SER A 353 -33.67 30.80 11.90
N ALA A 354 -34.54 30.11 11.15
CA ALA A 354 -34.16 28.88 10.43
C ALA A 354 -33.15 29.17 9.31
N LEU A 355 -33.30 30.29 8.61
CA LEU A 355 -32.37 30.72 7.57
C LEU A 355 -31.04 31.22 8.14
N PHE A 356 -31.05 31.85 9.33
CA PHE A 356 -29.84 32.19 10.08
C PHE A 356 -29.06 30.94 10.49
N GLU A 357 -29.74 29.90 11.01
CA GLU A 357 -29.10 28.62 11.33
C GLU A 357 -28.47 27.97 10.09
N LYS A 358 -29.18 27.98 8.95
CA LYS A 358 -28.63 27.50 7.67
C LYS A 358 -27.42 28.31 7.21
N ALA A 359 -27.45 29.63 7.36
CA ALA A 359 -26.31 30.50 7.03
C ALA A 359 -25.11 30.24 7.95
N CYS A 360 -25.33 30.00 9.25
CA CYS A 360 -24.28 29.62 10.20
C CYS A 360 -23.69 28.23 9.93
N ALA A 361 -24.44 27.35 9.25
CA ALA A 361 -23.99 26.02 8.85
C ALA A 361 -23.16 26.01 7.56
N LEU A 362 -22.94 27.17 6.93
CA LEU A 362 -22.06 27.29 5.76
C LEU A 362 -20.65 26.85 6.15
N ASP A 363 -20.09 25.88 5.41
CA ASP A 363 -18.73 25.41 5.69
C ASP A 363 -17.73 26.57 5.56
N PRO A 364 -16.98 26.92 6.63
CA PRO A 364 -16.04 28.03 6.62
C PRO A 364 -14.95 27.92 5.54
N VAL A 365 -14.63 26.69 5.08
CA VAL A 365 -13.68 26.45 3.99
C VAL A 365 -14.10 27.15 2.69
N VAL A 366 -15.37 27.52 2.55
CA VAL A 366 -15.86 28.31 1.41
C VAL A 366 -15.01 29.56 1.15
N LEU A 367 -14.47 30.22 2.19
CA LEU A 367 -13.65 31.42 2.02
C LEU A 367 -12.40 31.16 1.16
N PHE A 368 -11.75 30.00 1.29
CA PHE A 368 -10.60 29.63 0.45
C PHE A 368 -10.99 29.36 -1.01
N THR A 369 -12.26 29.05 -1.25
CA THR A 369 -12.77 28.72 -2.59
C THR A 369 -13.28 29.95 -3.37
N LEU A 370 -13.54 31.04 -2.64
CA LEU A 370 -13.85 32.36 -3.17
C LEU A 370 -12.55 33.11 -3.50
N LYS A 371 -12.58 34.05 -4.44
CA LYS A 371 -11.39 34.81 -4.87
C LYS A 371 -11.25 36.13 -4.14
N SER A 372 -12.36 36.74 -3.73
CA SER A 372 -12.42 38.12 -3.25
C SER A 372 -12.94 38.22 -1.83
N ILE A 373 -14.00 37.47 -1.49
CA ILE A 373 -14.61 37.51 -0.16
C ILE A 373 -13.70 36.81 0.85
N ASP A 374 -13.26 37.59 1.85
CA ASP A 374 -12.45 37.11 2.99
C ASP A 374 -13.21 37.23 4.33
N HIS A 375 -14.40 37.82 4.33
CA HIS A 375 -15.19 38.09 5.53
C HIS A 375 -16.70 37.91 5.30
N ILE A 376 -17.34 37.06 6.11
CA ILE A 376 -18.81 36.87 6.12
C ILE A 376 -19.34 37.16 7.53
N GLU A 377 -20.34 38.04 7.64
CA GLU A 377 -20.99 38.41 8.92
C GLU A 377 -22.49 38.14 8.86
N LEU A 378 -23.02 37.52 9.91
CA LEU A 378 -24.42 37.18 10.08
C LEU A 378 -24.94 37.79 11.38
N GLU A 379 -26.09 38.46 11.32
CA GLU A 379 -26.76 39.05 12.47
C GLU A 379 -28.23 38.63 12.51
N LEU A 380 -28.67 38.07 13.63
CA LEU A 380 -30.07 37.75 13.93
C LEU A 380 -30.61 38.76 14.95
N ASN A 381 -31.63 39.52 14.56
CA ASN A 381 -32.24 40.54 15.39
C ASN A 381 -33.09 39.95 16.52
N GLN A 382 -33.31 40.73 17.58
CA GLN A 382 -34.11 40.32 18.74
C GLN A 382 -35.55 39.93 18.40
N ASP A 383 -36.17 40.61 17.43
CA ASP A 383 -37.53 40.35 16.98
C ASP A 383 -37.67 39.06 16.17
N ALA A 384 -36.55 38.52 15.66
CA ALA A 384 -36.46 37.29 14.88
C ALA A 384 -36.06 36.05 15.71
N GLY A 385 -35.96 36.18 17.04
CA GLY A 385 -35.47 35.13 17.93
C GLY A 385 -34.01 35.30 18.40
N GLY A 386 -33.37 36.42 18.04
CA GLY A 386 -32.02 36.80 18.49
C GLY A 386 -31.96 37.45 19.88
N PRO A 387 -30.84 38.13 20.25
CA PRO A 387 -29.72 38.46 19.37
C PRO A 387 -28.81 37.25 19.12
N GLY A 388 -28.43 37.05 17.86
CA GLY A 388 -27.42 36.07 17.44
C GLY A 388 -26.44 36.72 16.49
N THR A 389 -25.15 36.42 16.63
CA THR A 389 -24.11 36.91 15.70
C THR A 389 -23.23 35.74 15.32
N HIS A 390 -22.82 35.67 14.06
CA HIS A 390 -21.83 34.72 13.59
C HIS A 390 -20.96 35.38 12.53
N ALA A 391 -19.65 35.21 12.60
CA ALA A 391 -18.76 35.71 11.56
C ALA A 391 -17.67 34.70 11.26
N ILE A 392 -17.33 34.57 9.97
CA ILE A 392 -16.20 33.77 9.50
C ILE A 392 -15.28 34.66 8.70
N HIS A 393 -13.99 34.58 8.99
CA HIS A 393 -13.01 35.37 8.27
C HIS A 393 -11.69 34.65 8.09
N GLU A 394 -11.08 34.88 6.93
CA GLU A 394 -9.77 34.34 6.59
C GLU A 394 -8.67 35.21 7.21
N ILE A 395 -7.71 34.56 7.85
CA ILE A 395 -6.45 35.16 8.29
C ILE A 395 -5.32 34.50 7.51
N ASN A 396 -4.77 35.26 6.55
CA ASN A 396 -3.56 34.87 5.84
C ASN A 396 -2.34 35.03 6.77
N ARG A 397 -1.92 33.94 7.42
CA ARG A 397 -0.61 33.90 8.08
C ARG A 397 0.47 33.71 7.01
N GLY A 398 1.08 34.81 6.60
CA GLY A 398 2.24 34.81 5.72
C GLY A 398 3.42 33.97 6.22
N GLU A 399 4.32 33.68 5.28
CA GLU A 399 5.59 32.90 5.32
C GLU A 399 5.52 31.36 5.33
N ARG A 400 4.43 30.71 5.79
CA ARG A 400 4.40 29.22 5.95
C ARG A 400 3.38 28.45 5.08
N ALA A 401 2.72 29.10 4.12
CA ALA A 401 1.67 28.49 3.28
C ALA A 401 0.46 27.91 4.05
N ILE A 402 0.33 28.20 5.35
CA ILE A 402 -0.80 27.79 6.19
C ILE A 402 -1.73 28.99 6.38
N SER A 403 -2.91 28.92 5.81
CA SER A 403 -3.99 29.89 6.01
C SER A 403 -4.89 29.43 7.16
N SER A 404 -5.57 30.39 7.81
CA SER A 404 -6.43 30.09 8.95
C SER A 404 -7.80 30.72 8.77
N ILE A 405 -8.85 30.04 9.24
CA ILE A 405 -10.20 30.61 9.32
C ILE A 405 -10.56 30.76 10.79
N VAL A 406 -11.07 31.93 11.14
CA VAL A 406 -11.56 32.23 12.49
C VAL A 406 -13.08 32.34 12.46
N GLN A 407 -13.73 31.69 13.44
CA GLN A 407 -15.17 31.73 13.61
C GLN A 407 -15.56 32.42 14.92
N GLU A 408 -16.35 33.49 14.81
CA GLU A 408 -16.89 34.23 15.96
C GLU A 408 -18.37 33.89 16.19
N PRO A 409 -18.85 33.88 17.44
CA PRO A 409 -18.16 34.24 18.69
C PRO A 409 -17.37 33.08 19.33
N SER A 410 -17.36 31.90 18.71
CA SER A 410 -16.72 30.71 19.28
C SER A 410 -15.22 30.88 19.56
N GLY A 411 -14.55 31.77 18.79
CA GLY A 411 -13.11 31.94 18.80
C GLY A 411 -12.36 30.74 18.19
N ALA A 412 -13.07 29.79 17.58
CA ALA A 412 -12.47 28.63 16.96
C ALA A 412 -11.60 29.05 15.78
N VAL A 413 -10.36 28.55 15.76
CA VAL A 413 -9.40 28.77 14.67
C VAL A 413 -9.13 27.42 14.01
N SER A 414 -9.29 27.36 12.69
CA SER A 414 -8.97 26.17 11.90
C SER A 414 -7.82 26.48 10.95
N HIS A 415 -6.77 25.67 10.99
CA HIS A 415 -5.57 25.85 10.18
C HIS A 415 -5.59 24.92 8.97
N TYR A 416 -5.22 25.44 7.80
CA TYR A 416 -5.16 24.67 6.56
C TYR A 416 -3.88 24.97 5.80
N LEU A 417 -3.18 23.92 5.38
CA LEU A 417 -2.19 24.02 4.32
C LEU A 417 -2.93 24.01 2.99
N VAL A 418 -2.90 25.14 2.28
CA VAL A 418 -3.55 25.28 0.97
C VAL A 418 -2.50 25.18 -0.13
N CYS A 419 -2.76 24.35 -1.12
CA CYS A 419 -1.91 24.16 -2.28
C CYS A 419 -2.75 24.23 -3.55
N ASP A 420 -2.53 25.28 -4.34
CA ASP A 420 -3.21 25.51 -5.60
C ASP A 420 -2.22 25.64 -6.78
N ASN A 421 -2.77 25.50 -7.98
CA ASN A 421 -2.12 25.81 -9.25
C ASN A 421 -3.18 25.99 -10.37
N ASP A 422 -2.84 26.78 -11.39
CA ASP A 422 -3.67 27.00 -12.57
C ASP A 422 -3.27 26.07 -13.72
N TYR A 423 -4.26 25.36 -14.27
CA TYR A 423 -4.05 24.39 -15.34
C TYR A 423 -4.83 24.77 -16.60
N SER A 424 -4.18 24.61 -17.75
CA SER A 424 -4.80 24.76 -19.08
C SER A 424 -4.94 23.41 -19.76
N CYS A 425 -6.14 23.10 -20.26
CA CYS A 425 -6.43 21.84 -20.93
C CYS A 425 -6.35 21.98 -22.45
N SER A 426 -5.31 21.41 -23.06
CA SER A 426 -5.23 21.27 -24.52
C SER A 426 -5.78 19.90 -24.95
N GLY A 427 -6.81 19.89 -25.81
CA GLY A 427 -7.28 18.67 -26.49
C GLY A 427 -8.67 18.14 -26.12
N LEU A 428 -9.37 18.74 -25.15
CA LEU A 428 -10.78 18.46 -24.87
C LEU A 428 -11.65 19.53 -25.54
N GLN A 429 -12.45 19.17 -26.54
CA GLN A 429 -13.43 20.11 -27.11
C GLN A 429 -14.59 20.32 -26.13
N ARG A 430 -14.70 21.55 -25.61
CA ARG A 430 -15.82 21.96 -24.76
C ARG A 430 -16.82 22.80 -25.55
N GLN A 431 -18.06 22.85 -25.05
CA GLN A 431 -19.10 23.71 -25.62
C GLN A 431 -18.68 25.19 -25.58
N ALA A 432 -19.06 25.95 -26.61
CA ALA A 432 -18.82 27.39 -26.67
C ALA A 432 -19.35 28.07 -25.40
N GLY A 433 -18.49 28.82 -24.69
CA GLY A 433 -18.83 29.45 -23.41
C GLY A 433 -18.23 28.79 -22.17
N LYS A 434 -17.81 27.52 -22.23
CA LYS A 434 -17.09 26.87 -21.12
C LYS A 434 -15.60 27.25 -21.09
N PRO A 435 -14.94 27.25 -19.91
CA PRO A 435 -13.54 27.60 -19.76
C PRO A 435 -12.61 26.44 -20.20
N ASP A 436 -11.45 26.78 -20.79
CA ASP A 436 -10.43 25.79 -21.20
C ASP A 436 -9.28 25.68 -20.18
N SER A 437 -9.35 26.47 -19.10
CA SER A 437 -8.44 26.46 -17.96
C SER A 437 -9.20 26.49 -16.64
N THR A 438 -8.57 26.05 -15.55
CA THR A 438 -9.12 26.06 -14.20
C THR A 438 -8.00 26.09 -13.18
N GLY A 439 -8.21 26.85 -12.10
CA GLY A 439 -7.48 26.65 -10.85
C GLY A 439 -7.95 25.36 -10.20
N VAL A 440 -6.99 24.58 -9.69
CA VAL A 440 -7.25 23.41 -8.84
C VAL A 440 -6.54 23.65 -7.52
N MET A 441 -7.25 23.41 -6.43
CA MET A 441 -6.77 23.65 -5.08
C MET A 441 -7.06 22.43 -4.21
N ILE A 442 -6.10 22.07 -3.37
CA ILE A 442 -6.34 21.19 -2.22
C ILE A 442 -6.10 21.98 -0.95
N GLY A 443 -6.82 21.64 0.11
CA GLY A 443 -6.46 22.09 1.44
C GLY A 443 -6.52 20.99 2.48
N ILE A 444 -5.44 20.91 3.24
CA ILE A 444 -5.20 19.91 4.26
C ILE A 444 -5.36 20.61 5.61
N ARG A 445 -6.36 20.19 6.40
CA ARG A 445 -6.52 20.67 7.76
C ARG A 445 -5.29 20.29 8.58
N CYS A 446 -4.77 21.20 9.39
CA CYS A 446 -3.61 21.01 10.24
C CYS A 446 -3.95 21.37 11.69
N SER A 447 -3.22 20.76 12.63
CA SER A 447 -3.16 21.22 14.01
C SER A 447 -2.33 22.50 14.13
N ASP A 448 -2.31 23.11 15.34
CA ASP A 448 -1.51 24.29 15.65
C ASP A 448 0.00 24.09 15.42
N THR A 449 0.48 22.84 15.49
CA THR A 449 1.87 22.45 15.22
C THR A 449 2.14 22.12 13.75
N GLY A 450 1.13 22.24 12.87
CA GLY A 450 1.25 21.98 11.44
C GLY A 450 1.14 20.50 11.06
N VAL A 451 0.79 19.61 11.99
CA VAL A 451 0.54 18.19 11.70
C VAL A 451 -0.80 18.05 10.96
N PRO A 452 -0.83 17.41 9.77
CA PRO A 452 -2.08 17.17 9.05
C PRO A 452 -3.08 16.36 9.87
N CYS A 453 -4.35 16.76 9.80
CA CYS A 453 -5.47 16.11 10.46
C CYS A 453 -6.51 15.71 9.40
N PRO A 454 -6.84 14.42 9.23
CA PRO A 454 -7.79 13.99 8.23
C PRO A 454 -9.19 14.59 8.47
N LEU A 455 -9.88 14.95 7.40
CA LEU A 455 -11.32 15.22 7.41
C LEU A 455 -12.11 13.91 7.53
N GLU A 456 -13.33 13.98 8.06
CA GLU A 456 -14.16 12.80 8.23
C GLU A 456 -14.73 12.35 6.87
N PRO A 457 -14.92 11.04 6.62
CA PRO A 457 -15.40 10.54 5.32
C PRO A 457 -16.78 11.08 4.89
N LEU A 458 -17.58 11.53 5.84
CA LEU A 458 -18.92 12.11 5.62
C LEU A 458 -18.89 13.61 5.38
N ASP A 459 -17.75 14.29 5.57
CA ASP A 459 -17.63 15.72 5.32
C ASP A 459 -17.78 15.99 3.81
N SER A 460 -18.36 17.14 3.46
CA SER A 460 -18.29 17.62 2.09
C SER A 460 -16.87 18.07 1.82
N THR A 461 -16.20 17.33 0.95
CA THR A 461 -14.78 17.54 0.67
C THR A 461 -14.53 18.08 -0.72
N VAL A 462 -15.56 18.26 -1.54
CA VAL A 462 -15.40 18.75 -2.91
C VAL A 462 -16.19 20.02 -3.13
N TYR A 463 -15.50 21.00 -3.70
CA TYR A 463 -15.98 22.34 -3.92
C TYR A 463 -15.91 22.64 -5.41
N SER A 464 -16.91 23.39 -5.88
CA SER A 464 -16.83 24.09 -7.16
C SER A 464 -17.21 25.54 -6.95
N TYR A 465 -16.23 26.28 -6.41
CA TYR A 465 -16.33 27.63 -5.83
C TYR A 465 -17.21 27.76 -4.61
N LEU A 466 -18.19 26.87 -4.46
CA LEU A 466 -19.02 26.72 -3.28
C LEU A 466 -19.07 25.24 -2.91
N PRO A 467 -19.44 24.93 -1.66
CA PRO A 467 -19.59 23.55 -1.21
C PRO A 467 -20.56 22.79 -2.11
N THR A 468 -20.20 21.57 -2.49
CA THR A 468 -21.13 20.63 -3.12
C THR A 468 -21.71 19.69 -2.06
N GLY A 469 -22.73 18.90 -2.41
CA GLY A 469 -23.19 17.79 -1.55
C GLY A 469 -22.37 16.50 -1.72
N GLU A 470 -21.23 16.55 -2.43
CA GLU A 470 -20.47 15.36 -2.82
C GLU A 470 -19.62 14.81 -1.67
N HIS A 471 -20.06 13.67 -1.13
CA HIS A 471 -19.28 12.89 -0.16
C HIS A 471 -18.23 12.04 -0.90
N SER A 472 -17.10 12.63 -1.26
CA SER A 472 -16.09 11.96 -2.09
C SER A 472 -15.33 10.83 -1.39
N GLY A 473 -15.25 10.86 -0.05
CA GLY A 473 -14.37 10.02 0.76
C GLY A 473 -12.92 10.51 0.85
N LEU A 474 -12.59 11.65 0.22
CA LEU A 474 -11.32 12.33 0.42
C LEU A 474 -11.21 12.82 1.87
N ARG A 475 -9.98 12.88 2.40
CA ARG A 475 -9.66 13.32 3.77
C ARG A 475 -9.04 14.72 3.82
N PHE A 476 -9.14 15.44 2.72
CA PHE A 476 -8.72 16.82 2.49
C PHE A 476 -9.76 17.45 1.56
N PHE A 477 -9.88 18.79 1.55
CA PHE A 477 -10.82 19.42 0.62
C PHE A 477 -10.17 19.61 -0.76
N LEU A 478 -10.99 19.50 -1.80
CA LEU A 478 -10.61 19.62 -3.20
C LEU A 478 -11.52 20.64 -3.87
N GLN A 479 -10.94 21.68 -4.44
CA GLN A 479 -11.63 22.75 -5.13
C GLN A 479 -11.21 22.77 -6.61
N GLY A 480 -12.19 22.90 -7.49
CA GLY A 480 -11.98 22.97 -8.94
C GLY A 480 -13.24 23.39 -9.68
N HIS A 481 -13.10 23.82 -10.94
CA HIS A 481 -14.25 24.20 -11.77
C HIS A 481 -14.92 22.96 -12.35
N PHE A 482 -15.45 22.08 -11.49
CA PHE A 482 -16.11 20.84 -11.88
C PHE A 482 -17.41 21.09 -12.67
N ASP A 483 -17.68 20.24 -13.65
CA ASP A 483 -19.00 20.13 -14.25
C ASP A 483 -19.94 19.47 -13.24
N VAL A 484 -20.99 20.20 -12.84
CA VAL A 484 -22.02 19.76 -11.89
C VAL A 484 -23.42 19.77 -12.55
N PRO A 485 -24.36 18.91 -12.11
CA PRO A 485 -25.77 18.99 -12.51
C PRO A 485 -26.43 20.28 -11.98
N VAL A 486 -27.68 20.52 -12.40
CA VAL A 486 -28.43 21.76 -12.08
C VAL A 486 -28.67 21.93 -10.57
N ASP A 487 -28.85 20.83 -9.84
CA ASP A 487 -29.02 20.82 -8.37
C ASP A 487 -27.71 21.08 -7.60
N ARG A 488 -26.55 20.93 -8.26
CA ARG A 488 -25.20 21.13 -7.71
C ARG A 488 -24.86 20.26 -6.49
N GLU A 489 -25.65 19.21 -6.24
CA GLU A 489 -25.42 18.29 -5.11
C GLU A 489 -24.31 17.28 -5.40
N ARG A 490 -24.01 16.99 -6.67
CA ARG A 490 -23.04 15.97 -7.07
C ARG A 490 -22.14 16.45 -8.20
N ILE A 491 -21.06 15.73 -8.45
CA ILE A 491 -20.18 15.97 -9.59
C ILE A 491 -20.49 14.98 -10.73
N ASP A 492 -20.49 15.48 -11.97
CA ASP A 492 -20.68 14.62 -13.14
C ASP A 492 -19.49 13.64 -13.29
N SER A 493 -19.73 12.37 -12.98
CA SER A 493 -18.72 11.31 -13.04
C SER A 493 -18.32 10.95 -14.49
N ASP A 494 -19.20 11.22 -15.46
CA ASP A 494 -18.96 10.92 -16.87
C ASP A 494 -18.20 12.05 -17.59
N SER A 495 -18.10 13.23 -16.98
CA SER A 495 -17.35 14.37 -17.51
C SER A 495 -15.85 14.06 -17.66
N ALA A 496 -15.36 14.15 -18.90
CA ALA A 496 -13.93 14.06 -19.20
C ALA A 496 -13.14 15.22 -18.60
N TRP A 497 -13.77 16.38 -18.40
CA TRP A 497 -13.18 17.54 -17.75
C TRP A 497 -12.93 17.28 -16.25
N ASN A 498 -13.89 16.70 -15.55
CA ASN A 498 -13.74 16.36 -14.12
C ASN A 498 -12.65 15.30 -13.90
N ARG A 499 -12.58 14.29 -14.78
CA ARG A 499 -11.46 13.31 -14.77
C ARG A 499 -10.11 13.97 -15.01
N TRP A 500 -10.06 14.95 -15.91
CA TRP A 500 -8.83 15.71 -16.17
C TRP A 500 -8.42 16.58 -14.97
N ILE A 501 -9.35 17.28 -14.30
CA ILE A 501 -9.08 18.02 -13.06
C ILE A 501 -8.48 17.09 -12.00
N ASN A 502 -9.11 15.93 -11.75
CA ASN A 502 -8.64 14.98 -10.75
C ASN A 502 -7.24 14.43 -11.05
N SER A 503 -6.84 14.38 -12.33
CA SER A 503 -5.47 13.98 -12.71
C SER A 503 -4.38 14.94 -12.23
N LYS A 504 -4.74 16.16 -11.81
CA LYS A 504 -3.81 17.19 -11.31
C LYS A 504 -3.62 17.15 -9.80
N VAL A 505 -4.56 16.54 -9.06
CA VAL A 505 -4.52 16.45 -7.59
C VAL A 505 -3.24 15.81 -7.04
N PRO A 506 -2.67 14.73 -7.62
CA PRO A 506 -1.43 14.14 -7.14
C PRO A 506 -0.22 15.09 -7.14
N GLU A 507 -0.13 15.98 -8.13
CA GLU A 507 0.91 17.01 -8.21
C GLU A 507 0.81 17.98 -7.03
N LEU A 508 -0.41 18.40 -6.69
CA LEU A 508 -0.66 19.27 -5.53
C LEU A 508 -0.39 18.56 -4.20
N LEU A 509 -0.71 17.27 -4.08
CA LEU A 509 -0.36 16.48 -2.89
C LEU A 509 1.16 16.34 -2.73
N LEU A 510 1.91 16.22 -3.82
CA LEU A 510 3.38 16.22 -3.79
C LEU A 510 3.92 17.58 -3.30
N LYS A 511 3.39 18.69 -3.82
CA LYS A 511 3.71 20.05 -3.36
C LYS A 511 3.39 20.23 -1.87
N ALA A 512 2.25 19.69 -1.41
CA ALA A 512 1.86 19.71 0.00
C ALA A 512 2.84 18.93 0.88
N ARG A 513 3.25 17.71 0.46
CA ARG A 513 4.31 16.94 1.14
C ARG A 513 5.59 17.75 1.28
N GLU A 514 6.09 18.34 0.19
CA GLU A 514 7.34 19.11 0.19
C GLU A 514 7.25 20.31 1.12
N THR A 515 6.10 20.98 1.14
CA THR A 515 5.83 22.10 2.05
C THR A 515 5.83 21.64 3.51
N LEU A 516 5.07 20.59 3.86
CA LEU A 516 4.99 20.07 5.23
C LEU A 516 6.35 19.65 5.80
N LEU A 517 7.16 18.95 5.00
CA LEU A 517 8.46 18.45 5.42
C LEU A 517 9.55 19.55 5.45
N SER A 518 9.30 20.73 4.85
CA SER A 518 10.23 21.87 4.84
C SER A 518 9.90 22.97 5.87
N LEU A 519 8.80 22.85 6.62
CA LEU A 519 8.34 23.83 7.62
C LEU A 519 9.29 24.06 8.84
N GLY A 520 10.54 23.55 8.81
CA GLY A 520 11.48 23.57 9.93
C GLY A 520 11.00 22.68 11.10
N GLY A 521 11.71 22.66 12.23
CA GLY A 521 11.32 21.90 13.43
C GLY A 521 12.31 20.78 13.80
N GLU A 522 12.09 20.16 14.98
CA GLU A 522 12.85 18.98 15.41
C GLU A 522 12.49 17.74 14.57
N GLU A 523 13.37 16.72 14.55
CA GLU A 523 13.13 15.48 13.79
C GLU A 523 11.80 14.80 14.17
N SER A 524 11.39 14.89 15.44
CA SER A 524 10.10 14.36 15.92
C SER A 524 8.89 15.04 15.26
N GLU A 525 8.95 16.36 15.05
CA GLU A 525 7.84 17.11 14.43
C GLU A 525 7.73 16.82 12.93
N ILE A 526 8.87 16.65 12.26
CA ILE A 526 8.91 16.25 10.84
C ILE A 526 8.28 14.86 10.68
N LEU A 527 8.60 13.95 11.60
CA LEU A 527 8.02 12.61 11.64
C LEU A 527 6.50 12.67 11.87
N GLU A 528 6.02 13.43 12.85
CA GLU A 528 4.58 13.60 13.09
C GLU A 528 3.85 14.16 11.87
N ARG A 529 4.43 15.15 11.18
CA ARG A 529 3.88 15.69 9.93
C ARG A 529 3.84 14.65 8.81
N ALA A 530 4.88 13.83 8.67
CA ALA A 530 4.89 12.75 7.69
C ALA A 530 3.81 11.71 7.97
N LEU A 531 3.62 11.33 9.25
CA LEU A 531 2.57 10.41 9.68
C LEU A 531 1.17 10.98 9.46
N GLY A 532 0.93 12.22 9.85
CA GLY A 532 -0.34 12.92 9.58
C GLY A 532 -0.62 13.02 8.08
N PHE A 533 0.42 13.23 7.26
CA PHE A 533 0.26 13.23 5.80
C PHE A 533 -0.14 11.84 5.27
N LEU A 534 0.39 10.74 5.80
CA LEU A 534 -0.09 9.40 5.43
C LEU A 534 -1.58 9.20 5.77
N ASP A 535 -2.05 9.80 6.87
CA ASP A 535 -3.45 9.69 7.31
C ASP A 535 -4.46 10.42 6.40
N ILE A 536 -4.01 11.38 5.57
CA ILE A 536 -4.88 12.09 4.61
C ILE A 536 -4.84 11.51 3.20
N LEU A 537 -3.82 10.69 2.86
CA LEU A 537 -3.69 10.15 1.51
C LEU A 537 -4.83 9.19 1.17
N PRO A 538 -5.48 9.32 -0.02
CA PRO A 538 -6.68 8.58 -0.33
C PRO A 538 -6.39 7.13 -0.72
N LEU A 539 -7.19 6.18 -0.21
CA LEU A 539 -7.18 4.79 -0.65
C LEU A 539 -8.33 4.49 -1.62
N PRO A 540 -8.15 3.65 -2.66
CA PRO A 540 -9.20 3.40 -3.66
C PRO A 540 -10.54 2.89 -3.12
N HIS A 541 -10.53 2.19 -1.99
CA HIS A 541 -11.73 1.63 -1.37
C HIS A 541 -12.47 2.63 -0.46
N GLU A 542 -11.82 3.73 -0.05
CA GLU A 542 -12.45 4.82 0.73
C GLU A 542 -13.24 5.78 -0.17
N LEU A 543 -13.00 5.76 -1.48
CA LEU A 543 -13.58 6.71 -2.43
C LEU A 543 -14.90 6.22 -3.01
N ASN A 544 -15.93 7.07 -2.94
CA ASN A 544 -17.30 6.71 -3.34
C ASN A 544 -17.49 6.76 -4.87
N ALA A 545 -17.10 7.87 -5.50
CA ALA A 545 -17.31 8.06 -6.94
C ALA A 545 -16.11 7.58 -7.80
N PRO A 546 -16.35 6.97 -8.98
CA PRO A 546 -15.28 6.50 -9.87
C PRO A 546 -14.31 7.59 -10.30
N VAL A 547 -14.79 8.84 -10.42
CA VAL A 547 -13.98 9.98 -10.86
C VAL A 547 -12.81 10.28 -9.93
N PHE A 548 -12.93 9.99 -8.62
CA PHE A 548 -11.86 10.19 -7.64
C PHE A 548 -10.90 9.01 -7.54
N LYS A 549 -11.32 7.79 -7.92
CA LYS A 549 -10.51 6.57 -7.84
C LYS A 549 -9.26 6.59 -8.72
N THR A 550 -9.16 7.55 -9.63
CA THR A 550 -7.98 7.81 -10.46
C THR A 550 -6.85 8.51 -9.68
N ILE A 551 -7.18 9.23 -8.60
CA ILE A 551 -6.22 10.00 -7.79
C ILE A 551 -5.19 9.07 -7.14
N PRO A 552 -5.58 8.03 -6.36
CA PRO A 552 -4.60 7.15 -5.71
C PRO A 552 -3.66 6.47 -6.71
N VAL A 553 -4.18 6.04 -7.87
CA VAL A 553 -3.39 5.33 -8.90
C VAL A 553 -2.24 6.19 -9.42
N THR A 554 -2.51 7.47 -9.67
CA THR A 554 -1.47 8.40 -10.14
C THR A 554 -0.55 8.81 -8.99
N LEU A 555 -1.10 8.99 -7.78
CA LEU A 555 -0.34 9.32 -6.59
C LEU A 555 0.73 8.28 -6.23
N HIS A 556 0.43 6.98 -6.37
CA HIS A 556 1.40 5.92 -6.17
C HIS A 556 2.67 6.15 -7.00
N ARG A 557 2.53 6.50 -8.28
CA ARG A 557 3.66 6.76 -9.16
C ARG A 557 4.47 8.00 -8.75
N GLU A 558 3.80 9.07 -8.30
CA GLU A 558 4.47 10.31 -7.91
C GLU A 558 5.22 10.21 -6.56
N LEU A 559 4.73 9.36 -5.64
CA LEU A 559 5.30 9.21 -4.30
C LEU A 559 6.19 7.97 -4.10
N ALA A 560 6.21 7.01 -5.04
CA ALA A 560 6.97 5.76 -4.89
C ALA A 560 8.48 5.98 -4.62
N ASP A 561 9.07 7.02 -5.23
CA ASP A 561 10.49 7.36 -5.12
C ASP A 561 10.75 8.53 -4.17
N ARG A 562 9.79 8.85 -3.29
CA ARG A 562 9.88 9.98 -2.34
C ARG A 562 9.88 9.47 -0.91
N ALA A 563 10.85 9.93 -0.12
CA ALA A 563 10.94 9.58 1.30
C ALA A 563 9.74 10.10 2.09
N LEU A 564 8.98 9.20 2.73
CA LEU A 564 7.75 9.57 3.43
C LEU A 564 7.41 8.66 4.61
N ILE A 565 7.80 7.39 4.56
CA ILE A 565 7.42 6.40 5.57
C ILE A 565 8.63 6.14 6.47
N PRO A 566 8.49 6.20 7.81
CA PRO A 566 9.61 5.95 8.70
C PRO A 566 10.04 4.47 8.72
N ASP A 567 11.34 4.24 8.74
CA ASP A 567 11.93 2.98 9.15
C ASP A 567 11.91 2.80 10.69
N GLN A 568 12.35 1.65 11.19
CA GLN A 568 12.39 1.35 12.63
C GLN A 568 13.25 2.31 13.46
N ARG A 569 14.10 3.12 12.84
CA ARG A 569 14.93 4.14 13.48
C ARG A 569 14.30 5.54 13.41
N GLY A 570 13.12 5.67 12.81
CA GLY A 570 12.43 6.95 12.61
C GLY A 570 12.93 7.73 11.38
N ILE A 571 13.78 7.14 10.54
CA ILE A 571 14.28 7.81 9.34
C ILE A 571 13.28 7.61 8.20
N LEU A 572 12.86 8.69 7.55
CA LEU A 572 11.95 8.61 6.41
C LEU A 572 12.65 7.94 5.21
N ARG A 573 12.03 6.89 4.67
CA ARG A 573 12.48 6.12 3.50
C ARG A 573 11.45 6.16 2.39
N CYS A 574 11.91 5.84 1.17
CA CYS A 574 11.01 5.69 0.04
C CYS A 574 10.20 4.38 0.19
N PRO A 575 8.92 4.35 -0.20
CA PRO A 575 8.08 3.15 -0.11
C PRO A 575 8.74 1.89 -0.72
N GLY A 576 9.44 2.01 -1.85
CA GLY A 576 10.09 0.88 -2.52
C GLY A 576 11.27 0.25 -1.73
N GLU A 577 11.92 1.02 -0.86
CA GLU A 577 13.04 0.58 -0.02
C GLU A 577 12.57 -0.17 1.24
N LEU A 578 11.28 -0.06 1.56
CA LEU A 578 10.72 -0.57 2.80
C LEU A 578 10.05 -1.93 2.63
N ARG A 579 10.09 -2.71 3.72
CA ARG A 579 9.35 -3.95 3.88
C ARG A 579 8.53 -3.95 5.15
N VAL A 580 7.35 -4.58 5.10
CA VAL A 580 6.55 -4.92 6.27
C VAL A 580 6.85 -6.36 6.64
N THR A 581 7.26 -6.60 7.88
CA THR A 581 7.54 -7.95 8.37
C THR A 581 6.94 -8.16 9.75
N THR A 582 7.03 -9.40 10.23
CA THR A 582 6.58 -9.78 11.57
C THR A 582 7.63 -9.36 12.62
N PRO A 583 7.22 -9.05 13.87
CA PRO A 583 8.16 -8.73 14.94
C PRO A 583 9.21 -9.83 15.18
N GLU A 584 8.90 -11.10 14.89
CA GLU A 584 9.81 -12.22 14.97
C GLU A 584 10.94 -12.13 13.94
N ILE A 585 10.60 -11.89 12.66
CA ILE A 585 11.60 -11.76 11.58
C ILE A 585 12.43 -10.49 11.77
N SER A 586 11.80 -9.37 12.12
CA SER A 586 12.51 -8.11 12.38
C SER A 586 13.54 -8.24 13.52
N ARG A 587 13.21 -8.94 14.62
CA ARG A 587 14.18 -9.20 15.71
C ARG A 587 15.36 -10.06 15.27
N LEU A 588 15.14 -11.00 14.36
CA LEU A 588 16.18 -11.90 13.87
C LEU A 588 17.17 -11.18 12.95
N VAL A 589 16.62 -10.41 12.01
CA VAL A 589 17.38 -9.82 10.91
C VAL A 589 17.93 -8.44 11.26
N GLY A 590 17.34 -7.77 12.25
CA GLY A 590 17.62 -6.38 12.61
C GLY A 590 16.90 -5.40 11.70
N ASP A 591 17.35 -4.14 11.73
CA ASP A 591 16.66 -3.02 11.07
C ASP A 591 16.99 -2.90 9.55
N LEU A 592 17.97 -3.68 9.06
CA LEU A 592 18.56 -3.54 7.73
C LEU A 592 18.92 -4.89 7.10
N LEU A 593 18.59 -5.03 5.81
CA LEU A 593 19.01 -6.14 4.95
C LEU A 593 19.78 -5.61 3.74
N TRP A 594 20.87 -6.28 3.37
CA TRP A 594 21.57 -6.03 2.11
C TRP A 594 21.20 -7.10 1.08
N GLN A 595 20.68 -6.67 -0.07
CA GLN A 595 20.35 -7.57 -1.18
C GLN A 595 20.84 -6.98 -2.49
N GLU A 596 21.77 -7.67 -3.15
CA GLU A 596 22.28 -7.31 -4.49
C GLU A 596 22.75 -5.83 -4.60
N GLY A 597 23.39 -5.31 -3.55
CA GLY A 597 23.86 -3.91 -3.51
C GLY A 597 22.79 -2.88 -3.13
N THR A 598 21.57 -3.31 -2.81
CA THR A 598 20.47 -2.45 -2.35
C THR A 598 20.22 -2.66 -0.86
N ALA A 599 20.08 -1.56 -0.12
CA ALA A 599 19.68 -1.58 1.29
C ALA A 599 18.15 -1.67 1.40
N ILE A 600 17.66 -2.67 2.12
CA ILE A 600 16.25 -2.87 2.43
C ILE A 600 16.03 -2.55 3.91
N TYR A 601 15.04 -1.72 4.20
CA TYR A 601 14.69 -1.31 5.56
C TYR A 601 13.32 -1.88 5.96
N PHE A 602 13.10 -2.06 7.25
CA PHE A 602 11.77 -2.41 7.76
C PHE A 602 11.01 -1.16 8.18
N ALA A 603 9.71 -1.11 7.85
CA ALA A 603 8.83 -0.02 8.27
C ALA A 603 8.65 -0.02 9.80
N ASP A 604 8.46 1.16 10.39
CA ASP A 604 8.23 1.30 11.83
C ASP A 604 6.99 0.48 12.25
N PRO A 605 7.11 -0.46 13.21
CA PRO A 605 5.99 -1.29 13.66
C PRO A 605 4.90 -0.51 14.42
N ARG A 606 5.17 0.75 14.80
CA ARG A 606 4.21 1.62 15.51
C ARG A 606 3.24 2.35 14.57
N LEU A 607 3.42 2.23 13.26
CA LEU A 607 2.48 2.77 12.28
C LEU A 607 1.07 2.22 12.52
N SER A 608 0.06 3.09 12.36
CA SER A 608 -1.34 2.66 12.45
C SER A 608 -1.67 1.69 11.31
N GLU A 609 -2.73 0.89 11.48
CA GLU A 609 -3.20 -0.05 10.45
C GLU A 609 -3.42 0.65 9.10
N ARG A 610 -4.01 1.84 9.14
CA ARG A 610 -4.26 2.66 7.95
C ARG A 610 -2.98 3.21 7.32
N GLN A 611 -2.07 3.76 8.12
CA GLN A 611 -0.78 4.25 7.63
C GLN A 611 0.01 3.12 6.94
N MET A 612 -0.06 1.91 7.49
CA MET A 612 0.54 0.72 6.90
C MET A 612 -0.14 0.32 5.59
N GLU A 613 -1.46 0.42 5.49
CA GLU A 613 -2.20 0.18 4.25
C GLU A 613 -1.84 1.18 3.15
N VAL A 614 -1.78 2.48 3.48
CA VAL A 614 -1.29 3.53 2.57
C VAL A 614 0.14 3.22 2.14
N GLY A 615 1.01 2.81 3.07
CA GLY A 615 2.38 2.40 2.74
C GLY A 615 2.42 1.25 1.74
N LYS A 616 1.64 0.19 1.95
CA LYS A 616 1.53 -0.93 1.00
C LYS A 616 1.05 -0.48 -0.36
N PHE A 617 0.05 0.39 -0.40
CA PHE A 617 -0.47 0.96 -1.64
C PHE A 617 0.58 1.81 -2.38
N LEU A 618 1.42 2.55 -1.65
CA LEU A 618 2.50 3.36 -2.23
C LEU A 618 3.72 2.54 -2.68
N GLY A 619 3.83 1.25 -2.31
CA GLY A 619 4.88 0.36 -2.80
C GLY A 619 5.65 -0.42 -1.73
N VAL A 620 5.30 -0.27 -0.44
CA VAL A 620 5.91 -1.08 0.63
C VAL A 620 5.50 -2.54 0.45
N LYS A 621 6.49 -3.44 0.31
CA LYS A 621 6.24 -4.87 0.08
C LYS A 621 6.22 -5.64 1.40
N SER A 622 5.49 -6.75 1.44
CA SER A 622 5.64 -7.71 2.55
C SER A 622 6.99 -8.42 2.47
N PHE A 623 7.53 -8.77 3.64
CA PHE A 623 8.70 -9.65 3.77
C PHE A 623 8.36 -10.75 4.78
N GLY A 624 8.10 -11.94 4.26
CA GLY A 624 7.71 -13.12 5.02
C GLY A 624 8.82 -14.16 5.12
N VAL A 625 8.46 -15.35 5.65
CA VAL A 625 9.39 -16.48 5.81
C VAL A 625 9.93 -16.97 4.46
N ARG A 626 9.14 -16.87 3.39
CA ARG A 626 9.59 -17.25 2.04
C ARG A 626 10.66 -16.30 1.51
N ASP A 627 10.49 -14.99 1.68
CA ASP A 627 11.48 -13.99 1.29
C ASP A 627 12.79 -14.16 2.09
N LEU A 628 12.66 -14.49 3.38
CA LEU A 628 13.81 -14.87 4.21
C LEU A 628 14.53 -16.10 3.65
N LEU A 629 13.80 -17.15 3.26
CA LEU A 629 14.40 -18.34 2.64
C LEU A 629 15.16 -18.01 1.37
N ASP A 630 14.58 -17.19 0.48
CA ASP A 630 15.23 -16.81 -0.77
C ASP A 630 16.46 -15.92 -0.52
N HIS A 631 16.42 -15.03 0.48
CA HIS A 631 17.60 -14.29 0.95
C HIS A 631 18.71 -15.24 1.44
N LEU A 632 18.36 -16.23 2.28
CA LEU A 632 19.32 -17.20 2.80
C LEU A 632 19.94 -18.08 1.70
N LYS A 633 19.19 -18.43 0.65
CA LYS A 633 19.74 -19.15 -0.51
C LYS A 633 20.84 -18.37 -1.20
N VAL A 634 20.64 -17.07 -1.41
CA VAL A 634 21.64 -16.21 -2.05
C VAL A 634 22.86 -16.05 -1.16
N LEU A 635 22.65 -15.76 0.13
CA LEU A 635 23.72 -15.59 1.11
C LEU A 635 24.60 -16.85 1.24
N LEU A 636 23.97 -18.04 1.27
CA LEU A 636 24.65 -19.31 1.53
C LEU A 636 25.05 -20.07 0.25
N ALA A 637 24.85 -19.50 -0.95
CA ALA A 637 25.17 -20.15 -2.21
C ALA A 637 26.66 -20.52 -2.35
N GLY A 638 27.55 -19.72 -1.75
CA GLY A 638 29.01 -19.94 -1.70
C GLY A 638 29.49 -20.68 -0.45
N GLY A 639 28.59 -21.21 0.38
CA GLY A 639 28.90 -21.74 1.71
C GLY A 639 28.91 -20.67 2.80
N THR A 640 29.45 -21.01 3.97
CA THR A 640 29.40 -20.16 5.18
C THR A 640 30.53 -19.13 5.26
N ALA A 641 31.58 -19.27 4.47
CA ALA A 641 32.74 -18.36 4.47
C ALA A 641 32.43 -16.95 3.92
N GLY A 642 31.34 -16.80 3.17
CA GLY A 642 30.92 -15.53 2.57
C GLY A 642 29.95 -14.70 3.43
N ILE A 643 29.60 -15.16 4.63
CA ILE A 643 28.64 -14.47 5.51
C ILE A 643 29.29 -13.20 6.08
N PRO A 644 28.70 -12.00 5.95
CA PRO A 644 29.22 -10.76 6.53
C PRO A 644 29.27 -10.82 8.07
N ARG A 645 30.23 -10.13 8.71
CA ARG A 645 30.44 -10.14 10.17
C ARG A 645 29.24 -9.64 10.97
N GLU A 646 28.53 -8.70 10.39
CA GLU A 646 27.32 -8.07 10.92
C GLU A 646 26.06 -8.91 10.76
N HIS A 647 26.10 -10.00 9.97
CA HIS A 647 24.94 -10.85 9.75
C HIS A 647 24.74 -11.82 10.93
N PHE A 648 23.49 -12.03 11.36
CA PHE A 648 23.14 -12.88 12.51
C PHE A 648 23.58 -14.36 12.37
N LEU A 649 23.98 -14.79 11.17
CA LEU A 649 24.47 -16.14 10.86
C LEU A 649 26.00 -16.27 10.81
N HIS A 650 26.78 -15.19 10.99
CA HIS A 650 28.25 -15.31 10.97
C HIS A 650 28.76 -16.13 12.16
N ASN A 651 28.14 -15.99 13.33
CA ASN A 651 28.43 -16.80 14.52
C ASN A 651 27.14 -16.99 15.34
N PRO A 652 26.21 -17.83 14.86
CA PRO A 652 24.86 -17.87 15.40
C PRO A 652 24.84 -18.59 16.75
N SER A 653 24.15 -17.98 17.73
CA SER A 653 23.85 -18.65 18.99
C SER A 653 22.80 -19.75 18.79
N TRP A 654 22.69 -20.70 19.72
CA TRP A 654 21.63 -21.71 19.65
C TRP A 654 20.25 -21.07 19.79
N GLU A 655 20.11 -19.97 20.54
CA GLU A 655 18.87 -19.19 20.65
C GLU A 655 18.47 -18.56 19.31
N THR A 656 19.43 -17.99 18.59
CA THR A 656 19.22 -17.41 17.26
C THR A 656 18.73 -18.48 16.28
N MET A 657 19.38 -19.64 16.27
CA MET A 657 18.98 -20.74 15.38
C MET A 657 17.63 -21.34 15.76
N ASP A 658 17.29 -21.42 17.04
CA ASP A 658 15.97 -21.88 17.48
C ASP A 658 14.85 -20.97 16.95
N ALA A 659 15.07 -19.64 16.96
CA ALA A 659 14.14 -18.68 16.38
C ALA A 659 13.97 -18.87 14.86
N VAL A 660 15.08 -19.07 14.13
CA VAL A 660 15.07 -19.37 12.68
C VAL A 660 14.29 -20.65 12.40
N TYR A 661 14.58 -21.72 13.13
CA TYR A 661 13.95 -23.02 12.94
C TYR A 661 12.45 -22.97 13.27
N THR A 662 12.08 -22.27 14.32
CA THR A 662 10.67 -22.09 14.72
C THR A 662 9.88 -21.34 13.64
N LEU A 663 10.46 -20.29 13.04
CA LEU A 663 9.84 -19.57 11.92
C LEU A 663 9.56 -20.51 10.72
N PHE A 664 10.55 -21.31 10.32
CA PHE A 664 10.36 -22.29 9.23
C PHE A 664 9.37 -23.38 9.61
N LEU A 665 9.35 -23.83 10.86
CA LEU A 665 8.40 -24.84 11.33
C LEU A 665 6.95 -24.33 11.26
N HIS A 666 6.70 -23.09 11.68
CA HIS A 666 5.39 -22.44 11.55
C HIS A 666 4.95 -22.27 10.09
N GLU A 667 5.87 -21.90 9.20
CA GLU A 667 5.61 -21.80 7.75
C GLU A 667 5.23 -23.18 7.17
N LEU A 668 5.98 -24.24 7.50
CA LEU A 668 5.69 -25.61 7.06
C LEU A 668 4.36 -26.16 7.60
N ALA A 669 3.93 -25.69 8.78
CA ALA A 669 2.63 -26.05 9.37
C ALA A 669 1.47 -25.33 8.66
N SER A 670 1.66 -24.07 8.31
CA SER A 670 0.66 -23.20 7.68
C SER A 670 0.49 -23.51 6.18
N ASN A 671 1.58 -23.87 5.49
CA ASN A 671 1.61 -24.03 4.02
C ASN A 671 1.76 -25.51 3.59
N LYS A 672 0.78 -26.36 3.96
CA LYS A 672 0.82 -27.82 3.71
C LYS A 672 1.07 -28.21 2.25
N ALA A 673 0.57 -27.42 1.29
CA ALA A 673 0.71 -27.70 -0.14
C ALA A 673 2.16 -27.58 -0.64
N GLN A 674 2.95 -26.65 -0.09
CA GLN A 674 4.35 -26.41 -0.50
C GLN A 674 5.37 -27.05 0.43
N ARG A 675 4.92 -27.71 1.51
CA ARG A 675 5.77 -28.32 2.55
C ARG A 675 6.94 -29.12 2.00
N SER A 676 6.69 -30.03 1.05
CA SER A 676 7.74 -30.88 0.47
C SER A 676 8.77 -30.06 -0.30
N SER A 677 8.34 -29.03 -1.04
CA SER A 677 9.24 -28.15 -1.80
C SER A 677 10.14 -27.34 -0.87
N ILE A 678 9.57 -26.75 0.18
CA ILE A 678 10.33 -25.95 1.15
C ILE A 678 11.34 -26.83 1.90
N LEU A 679 10.96 -28.05 2.29
CA LEU A 679 11.88 -29.00 2.93
C LEU A 679 13.05 -29.37 2.01
N GLU A 680 12.80 -29.63 0.73
CA GLU A 680 13.85 -29.95 -0.24
C GLU A 680 14.79 -28.77 -0.50
N GLU A 681 14.30 -27.54 -0.41
CA GLU A 681 15.14 -26.35 -0.48
C GLU A 681 15.98 -26.17 0.80
N LEU A 682 15.38 -26.32 1.98
CA LEU A 682 16.08 -26.20 3.26
C LEU A 682 17.19 -27.23 3.42
N LYS A 683 16.99 -28.48 2.97
CA LYS A 683 18.01 -29.55 3.01
C LYS A 683 19.29 -29.23 2.25
N LYS A 684 19.21 -28.37 1.23
CA LYS A 684 20.35 -27.97 0.40
C LYS A 684 21.18 -26.85 1.02
N LEU A 685 20.63 -26.15 2.02
CA LEU A 685 21.30 -25.00 2.65
C LEU A 685 22.12 -25.45 3.86
N PRO A 686 23.30 -24.85 4.10
CA PRO A 686 24.04 -25.03 5.33
C PRO A 686 23.37 -24.24 6.46
N LEU A 687 22.29 -24.79 7.00
CA LEU A 687 21.45 -24.18 8.05
C LEU A 687 21.43 -24.99 9.35
N VAL A 688 22.02 -26.18 9.40
CA VAL A 688 22.04 -27.00 10.61
C VAL A 688 23.18 -26.53 11.49
N LEU A 689 22.89 -26.16 12.74
CA LEU A 689 23.89 -25.79 13.73
C LEU A 689 24.60 -27.05 14.24
N ASP A 690 25.91 -27.12 14.09
CA ASP A 690 26.72 -28.22 14.61
C ASP A 690 27.16 -27.98 16.07
N SER A 691 27.80 -29.00 16.65
CA SER A 691 28.27 -28.97 18.05
C SER A 691 29.45 -28.01 18.26
N GLY A 692 30.13 -27.58 17.20
CA GLY A 692 31.18 -26.58 17.22
C GLY A 692 30.68 -25.13 17.06
N GLY A 693 29.36 -24.94 16.85
CA GLY A 693 28.75 -23.63 16.61
C GLY A 693 28.78 -23.19 15.14
N GLY A 694 29.22 -24.06 14.23
CA GLY A 694 29.22 -23.81 12.78
C GLY A 694 27.90 -24.21 12.12
N LEU A 695 27.65 -23.65 10.93
CA LEU A 695 26.51 -24.03 10.10
C LEU A 695 26.94 -25.04 9.03
N VAL A 696 26.21 -26.15 8.93
CA VAL A 696 26.54 -27.28 8.04
C VAL A 696 25.32 -27.74 7.26
N SER A 697 25.55 -28.37 6.10
CA SER A 697 24.49 -28.92 5.23
C SER A 697 24.25 -30.41 5.54
N ILE A 698 23.10 -30.92 5.08
CA ILE A 698 22.66 -32.31 5.34
C ILE A 698 23.25 -33.31 4.33
N GLY A 699 24.05 -32.86 3.36
CA GLY A 699 24.58 -33.66 2.24
C GLY A 699 25.58 -34.78 2.62
N ASP A 700 26.22 -35.39 1.61
CA ASP A 700 26.90 -36.70 1.71
C ASP A 700 28.12 -36.79 2.66
N SER A 701 28.72 -35.66 3.07
CA SER A 701 29.76 -35.60 4.11
C SER A 701 29.21 -35.15 5.48
N GLY A 702 27.92 -35.43 5.71
CA GLY A 702 27.01 -34.59 6.49
C GLY A 702 27.13 -34.60 8.01
N VAL A 703 26.31 -33.74 8.59
CA VAL A 703 26.03 -33.65 10.02
C VAL A 703 25.17 -34.83 10.48
N PHE A 704 25.49 -35.39 11.64
CA PHE A 704 24.77 -36.53 12.21
C PHE A 704 24.08 -36.17 13.51
N ARG A 705 23.07 -36.96 13.84
CA ARG A 705 22.51 -37.07 15.19
C ARG A 705 23.05 -38.32 15.86
N GLY A 706 23.06 -38.37 17.18
CA GLY A 706 23.53 -39.55 17.89
C GLY A 706 23.68 -39.35 19.38
N SER A 707 23.74 -40.49 20.08
CA SER A 707 23.93 -40.52 21.53
C SER A 707 25.27 -39.94 21.96
N ALA A 708 25.36 -39.46 23.20
CA ALA A 708 26.60 -38.90 23.74
C ALA A 708 27.82 -39.86 23.60
N PRO A 709 27.70 -41.18 23.86
CA PRO A 709 28.78 -42.14 23.60
C PRO A 709 29.21 -42.22 22.12
N LEU A 710 28.24 -42.23 21.19
CA LEU A 710 28.55 -42.28 19.75
C LEU A 710 29.21 -40.99 19.26
N ARG A 711 28.78 -39.83 19.78
CA ARG A 711 29.39 -38.53 19.51
C ARG A 711 30.85 -38.49 19.93
N GLN A 712 31.15 -38.96 21.14
CA GLN A 712 32.52 -39.05 21.66
C GLN A 712 33.38 -39.98 20.80
N LEU A 713 32.83 -41.11 20.37
CA LEU A 713 33.56 -42.04 19.50
C LEU A 713 33.84 -41.44 18.11
N TYR A 714 32.88 -40.74 17.51
CA TYR A 714 33.06 -40.17 16.17
C TYR A 714 33.58 -38.72 16.18
N GLU A 715 34.05 -38.24 17.33
CA GLU A 715 34.68 -36.93 17.45
C GLU A 715 35.86 -36.82 16.49
N GLY A 716 35.87 -35.77 15.65
CA GLY A 716 36.86 -35.55 14.60
C GLY A 716 36.63 -36.31 13.29
N PHE A 717 35.69 -37.26 13.25
CA PHE A 717 35.34 -38.02 12.04
C PHE A 717 34.12 -37.46 11.30
N CYS A 718 33.13 -36.95 12.03
CA CYS A 718 31.98 -36.27 11.46
C CYS A 718 31.46 -35.16 12.37
N SER A 719 30.70 -34.23 11.79
CA SER A 719 30.02 -33.18 12.56
C SER A 719 28.72 -33.71 13.15
N PHE A 720 28.37 -33.25 14.35
CA PHE A 720 27.10 -33.58 14.99
C PHE A 720 26.22 -32.37 15.18
N VAL A 721 24.90 -32.53 15.03
CA VAL A 721 23.91 -31.49 15.34
C VAL A 721 24.14 -31.00 16.76
N HIS A 722 24.02 -29.70 17.00
CA HIS A 722 24.19 -29.12 18.32
C HIS A 722 23.30 -29.85 19.37
N PRO A 723 23.82 -30.23 20.56
CA PRO A 723 23.10 -31.09 21.50
C PRO A 723 21.74 -30.56 21.99
N ARG A 724 21.50 -29.24 21.89
CA ARG A 724 20.18 -28.64 22.20
C ARG A 724 19.08 -29.08 21.23
N PHE A 725 19.43 -29.37 19.98
CA PHE A 725 18.49 -29.72 18.91
C PHE A 725 18.49 -31.21 18.58
N ASP A 726 19.29 -32.02 19.28
CA ASP A 726 19.33 -33.45 19.08
C ASP A 726 18.79 -34.21 20.30
N PRO A 727 17.57 -34.77 20.21
CA PRO A 727 17.00 -35.68 21.20
C PRO A 727 17.96 -36.79 21.65
N GLU A 728 18.69 -37.38 20.70
CA GLU A 728 19.55 -38.54 20.94
C GLU A 728 20.72 -38.18 21.88
N ALA A 729 21.17 -36.92 21.86
CA ALA A 729 22.30 -36.46 22.65
C ALA A 729 21.99 -36.31 24.15
N ARG A 730 20.72 -36.15 24.53
CA ARG A 730 20.30 -35.74 25.88
C ARG A 730 19.44 -36.77 26.63
N GLY A 731 19.00 -37.84 25.96
CA GLY A 731 18.09 -38.84 26.52
C GLY A 731 16.66 -38.30 26.73
N ASP A 732 15.70 -39.20 27.02
CA ASP A 732 14.25 -38.96 27.00
C ASP A 732 13.69 -37.92 28.01
N SER A 733 14.52 -37.24 28.80
CA SER A 733 14.08 -36.44 29.97
C SER A 733 14.32 -34.92 29.90
N ALA A 734 14.81 -34.36 28.78
CA ALA A 734 15.10 -32.93 28.68
C ALA A 734 14.12 -32.18 27.77
N TYR A 735 13.73 -30.94 28.16
CA TYR A 735 12.94 -30.05 27.31
C TYR A 735 13.69 -29.73 26.02
N LEU A 736 13.09 -30.07 24.88
CA LEU A 736 13.61 -29.75 23.56
C LEU A 736 13.07 -28.38 23.11
N PRO A 737 13.94 -27.50 22.57
CA PRO A 737 13.49 -26.30 21.87
C PRO A 737 12.57 -26.66 20.70
N GLN A 738 11.64 -25.78 20.35
CA GLN A 738 10.69 -26.01 19.26
C GLN A 738 11.41 -26.25 17.92
N GLY A 739 12.56 -25.60 17.71
CA GLY A 739 13.39 -25.77 16.53
C GLY A 739 13.96 -27.19 16.33
N ALA A 740 14.01 -28.03 17.38
CA ALA A 740 14.47 -29.41 17.26
C ALA A 740 13.57 -30.25 16.33
N HIS A 741 12.26 -29.96 16.31
CA HIS A 741 11.32 -30.64 15.42
C HIS A 741 11.58 -30.35 13.94
N LEU A 742 12.15 -29.19 13.61
CA LEU A 742 12.54 -28.93 12.22
C LEU A 742 13.69 -29.84 11.81
N ILE A 743 14.67 -30.10 12.70
CA ILE A 743 15.79 -31.00 12.43
C ILE A 743 15.30 -32.43 12.17
N ASP A 744 14.30 -32.90 12.94
CA ASP A 744 13.63 -34.18 12.67
C ASP A 744 13.02 -34.22 11.27
N LEU A 745 12.30 -33.16 10.88
CA LEU A 745 11.63 -33.07 9.57
C LEU A 745 12.60 -32.96 8.39
N LEU A 746 13.77 -32.37 8.59
CA LEU A 746 14.82 -32.30 7.58
C LEU A 746 15.47 -33.66 7.32
N GLY A 747 15.27 -34.64 8.21
CA GLY A 747 15.74 -36.02 8.02
C GLY A 747 17.25 -36.17 8.17
N VAL A 748 17.84 -35.42 9.10
CA VAL A 748 19.27 -35.59 9.44
C VAL A 748 19.53 -37.01 9.92
N ASN A 749 20.53 -37.66 9.33
CA ASN A 749 20.84 -39.07 9.62
C ASN A 749 21.22 -39.26 11.10
N VAL A 750 20.59 -40.26 11.73
CA VAL A 750 20.95 -40.71 13.08
C VAL A 750 22.04 -41.78 12.96
N LEU A 751 23.17 -41.52 13.59
CA LEU A 751 24.24 -42.48 13.73
C LEU A 751 23.80 -43.56 14.73
N THR A 752 23.80 -44.82 14.28
CA THR A 752 23.33 -45.97 15.06
C THR A 752 24.46 -46.94 15.33
N THR A 753 24.29 -47.79 16.35
CA THR A 753 25.25 -48.87 16.65
C THR A 753 25.40 -49.84 15.49
N ALA A 754 24.34 -50.08 14.71
CA ALA A 754 24.40 -50.88 13.49
C ALA A 754 25.38 -50.29 12.45
N ARG A 755 25.38 -48.96 12.28
CA ARG A 755 26.30 -48.26 11.39
C ARG A 755 27.74 -48.31 11.92
N LEU A 756 27.94 -48.12 13.22
CA LEU A 756 29.24 -48.29 13.87
C LEU A 756 29.85 -49.67 13.58
N ILE A 757 29.07 -50.74 13.78
CA ILE A 757 29.54 -52.12 13.51
C ILE A 757 29.84 -52.30 12.02
N GLN A 758 29.05 -51.70 11.12
CA GLN A 758 29.31 -51.73 9.69
C GLN A 758 30.62 -51.03 9.32
N ASP A 759 30.87 -49.83 9.86
CA ASP A 759 32.10 -49.07 9.60
C ASP A 759 33.34 -49.82 10.11
N LEU A 760 33.27 -50.37 11.34
CA LEU A 760 34.32 -51.23 11.90
C LEU A 760 34.54 -52.49 11.05
N SER A 761 33.46 -53.14 10.60
CA SER A 761 33.54 -54.30 9.71
C SER A 761 34.23 -53.95 8.39
N GLY A 762 33.99 -52.74 7.87
CA GLY A 762 34.63 -52.21 6.67
C GLY A 762 36.12 -52.02 6.85
N GLN A 763 36.54 -51.35 7.93
CA GLN A 763 37.95 -51.12 8.26
C GLN A 763 38.71 -52.44 8.49
N LEU A 764 38.05 -53.42 9.12
CA LEU A 764 38.64 -54.71 9.46
C LEU A 764 38.53 -55.77 8.34
N ARG A 765 37.86 -55.47 7.22
CA ARG A 765 37.56 -56.46 6.16
C ARG A 765 38.81 -57.11 5.56
N GLU A 766 39.86 -56.32 5.35
CA GLU A 766 41.12 -56.77 4.73
C GLU A 766 42.12 -57.34 5.75
N ILE A 767 41.83 -57.18 7.06
CA ILE A 767 42.70 -57.64 8.14
C ILE A 767 42.32 -59.09 8.50
N LYS A 768 43.20 -60.04 8.17
CA LYS A 768 43.04 -61.43 8.62
C LYS A 768 43.29 -61.51 10.13
N PRO A 769 42.35 -62.05 10.93
CA PRO A 769 42.59 -62.25 12.37
C PRO A 769 43.84 -63.09 12.64
N PRO A 770 44.62 -62.78 13.70
CA PRO A 770 44.36 -61.74 14.71
C PRO A 770 44.74 -60.32 14.29
N LEU A 771 44.06 -59.35 14.89
CA LEU A 771 44.47 -57.95 14.87
C LEU A 771 45.58 -57.75 15.93
N ARG A 772 46.70 -57.15 15.51
CA ARG A 772 47.90 -57.02 16.34
C ARG A 772 47.95 -55.72 17.14
N SER A 773 47.48 -54.62 16.56
CA SER A 773 47.40 -53.32 17.22
C SER A 773 46.04 -52.67 16.96
N LEU A 774 45.53 -51.93 17.96
CA LEU A 774 44.32 -51.12 17.79
C LEU A 774 44.55 -49.86 16.94
N GLU A 775 45.81 -49.43 16.78
CA GLU A 775 46.20 -48.29 15.93
C GLU A 775 45.90 -48.55 14.44
N GLU A 776 45.78 -49.82 14.04
CA GLU A 776 45.41 -50.22 12.67
C GLU A 776 43.92 -49.95 12.36
N VAL A 777 43.12 -49.60 13.38
CA VAL A 777 41.68 -49.33 13.26
C VAL A 777 41.40 -47.88 13.64
N GLU A 778 41.11 -47.07 12.62
CA GLU A 778 41.00 -45.61 12.71
C GLU A 778 39.98 -45.15 13.77
N LEU A 779 38.83 -45.82 13.86
CA LEU A 779 37.76 -45.48 14.81
C LEU A 779 38.11 -45.84 16.27
N ILE A 780 38.98 -46.84 16.46
CA ILE A 780 39.30 -47.38 17.78
C ILE A 780 40.59 -46.74 18.31
N GLN A 781 41.74 -46.99 17.67
CA GLN A 781 43.09 -46.50 18.02
C GLN A 781 43.61 -46.81 19.44
N THR A 782 42.76 -46.74 20.47
CA THR A 782 43.10 -46.85 21.89
C THR A 782 42.18 -47.85 22.59
N ARG A 783 42.62 -48.32 23.77
CA ARG A 783 41.83 -49.24 24.59
C ARG A 783 40.53 -48.60 25.11
N GLU A 784 40.59 -47.34 25.50
CA GLU A 784 39.43 -46.60 26.03
C GLU A 784 38.30 -46.50 24.99
N ARG A 785 38.65 -46.20 23.74
CA ARG A 785 37.68 -46.14 22.63
C ARG A 785 37.14 -47.52 22.27
N LEU A 786 37.95 -48.59 22.36
CA LEU A 786 37.46 -49.97 22.23
C LEU A 786 36.45 -50.30 23.32
N ASP A 787 36.75 -49.98 24.57
CA ASP A 787 35.84 -50.25 25.68
C ASP A 787 34.53 -49.44 25.53
N LEU A 788 34.58 -48.22 24.97
CA LEU A 788 33.40 -47.43 24.61
C LEU A 788 32.57 -48.13 23.52
N VAL A 789 33.18 -48.64 22.44
CA VAL A 789 32.50 -49.42 21.39
C VAL A 789 31.77 -50.63 21.99
N LEU A 790 32.46 -51.39 22.83
CA LEU A 790 31.89 -52.57 23.47
C LEU A 790 30.75 -52.20 24.43
N THR A 791 30.89 -51.08 25.14
CA THR A 791 29.85 -50.57 26.05
C THR A 791 28.58 -50.19 25.28
N ILE A 792 28.72 -49.42 24.18
CA ILE A 792 27.60 -49.03 23.31
C ILE A 792 26.84 -50.26 22.80
N ALA A 793 27.56 -51.33 22.47
CA ALA A 793 26.95 -52.54 21.93
C ALA A 793 26.19 -53.39 22.96
N CYS A 794 26.45 -53.24 24.27
CA CYS A 794 25.87 -54.13 25.30
C CYS A 794 24.34 -54.06 25.42
N GLU A 795 23.75 -52.93 25.03
CA GLU A 795 22.31 -52.68 25.09
C GLU A 795 21.58 -53.03 23.78
N GLU A 796 22.32 -53.50 22.77
CA GLU A 796 21.78 -53.79 21.44
C GLU A 796 21.19 -55.20 21.29
N ASN A 797 20.49 -55.41 20.18
CA ASN A 797 19.92 -56.71 19.87
C ASN A 797 20.99 -57.78 19.56
N ARG A 798 20.58 -59.05 19.67
CA ARG A 798 21.44 -60.22 19.46
C ARG A 798 22.10 -60.27 18.08
N ASP A 799 21.44 -59.79 17.03
CA ASP A 799 21.98 -59.85 15.66
C ASP A 799 23.19 -58.92 15.48
N LEU A 800 23.12 -57.71 16.03
CA LEU A 800 24.24 -56.77 16.03
C LEU A 800 25.41 -57.30 16.86
N LEU A 801 25.13 -57.87 18.02
CA LEU A 801 26.14 -58.52 18.86
C LEU A 801 26.85 -59.67 18.12
N ILE A 802 26.13 -60.50 17.36
CA ILE A 802 26.75 -61.56 16.54
C ILE A 802 27.69 -60.97 15.47
N ARG A 803 27.30 -59.86 14.84
CA ARG A 803 28.15 -59.19 13.84
C ARG A 803 29.42 -58.63 14.49
N LEU A 804 29.30 -57.97 15.64
CA LEU A 804 30.44 -57.48 16.42
C LEU A 804 31.34 -58.63 16.87
N ALA A 805 30.76 -59.73 17.34
CA ALA A 805 31.46 -60.95 17.76
C ALA A 805 32.30 -61.56 16.62
N ALA A 806 31.94 -61.34 15.36
CA ALA A 806 32.71 -61.80 14.21
C ALA A 806 33.94 -60.92 13.89
N LEU A 807 34.10 -59.77 14.55
CA LEU A 807 35.22 -58.85 14.35
C LEU A 807 36.38 -59.15 15.32
N PRO A 808 37.64 -59.00 14.88
CA PRO A 808 38.82 -59.22 15.73
C PRO A 808 39.04 -58.08 16.74
N VAL A 809 38.11 -57.90 17.68
CA VAL A 809 38.11 -56.81 18.68
C VAL A 809 38.16 -57.32 20.13
N PHE A 810 38.20 -58.62 20.35
CA PHE A 810 38.23 -59.22 21.69
C PHE A 810 39.64 -59.68 22.06
N LEU A 811 40.15 -59.18 23.19
CA LEU A 811 41.52 -59.42 23.64
C LEU A 811 41.67 -60.84 24.20
N ALA A 812 42.59 -61.61 23.61
CA ALA A 812 42.97 -62.95 24.07
C ALA A 812 44.22 -62.92 24.96
N MET A 813 44.49 -64.05 25.62
CA MET A 813 45.62 -64.22 26.55
C MET A 813 47.02 -64.05 25.93
N ASP A 814 47.16 -64.16 24.62
CA ASP A 814 48.40 -63.91 23.89
C ASP A 814 48.65 -62.42 23.59
N GLY A 815 47.74 -61.54 24.02
CA GLY A 815 47.83 -60.10 23.82
C GLY A 815 47.31 -59.61 22.47
N LEU A 816 46.74 -60.49 21.64
CA LEU A 816 46.19 -60.15 20.34
C LEU A 816 44.66 -60.16 20.34
N TYR A 817 44.05 -59.55 19.33
CA TYR A 817 42.59 -59.41 19.24
C TYR A 817 41.99 -60.38 18.21
N TYR A 818 40.94 -61.09 18.61
CA TYR A 818 40.29 -62.15 17.86
C TYR A 818 38.78 -61.99 17.82
N PRO A 819 38.09 -62.55 16.80
CA PRO A 819 36.64 -62.72 16.85
C PRO A 819 36.27 -63.76 17.90
N LEU A 820 35.05 -63.74 18.42
CA LEU A 820 34.54 -64.77 19.31
C LEU A 820 34.18 -66.04 18.53
N ALA A 821 34.43 -67.20 19.12
CA ALA A 821 34.14 -68.49 18.50
C ALA A 821 32.63 -68.69 18.30
N ARG A 822 32.22 -68.96 17.06
CA ARG A 822 30.79 -69.19 16.73
C ARG A 822 30.23 -70.45 17.38
N ASN A 823 31.07 -71.46 17.50
CA ASN A 823 30.78 -72.71 18.16
C ASN A 823 32.09 -73.35 18.61
N ILE A 824 31.96 -74.47 19.30
CA ILE A 824 33.10 -75.19 19.85
C ILE A 824 34.09 -75.71 18.78
N THR A 825 33.68 -75.91 17.52
CA THR A 825 34.57 -76.33 16.40
C THR A 825 35.27 -75.16 15.70
N ASP A 826 34.88 -73.91 15.97
CA ASP A 826 35.53 -72.71 15.44
C ASP A 826 36.86 -72.46 16.15
N ARG A 827 37.92 -72.99 15.57
CA ARG A 827 39.30 -72.93 16.09
C ARG A 827 39.98 -71.57 15.89
N LYS A 828 39.39 -70.67 15.10
CA LYS A 828 39.95 -69.34 14.79
C LYS A 828 39.38 -68.24 15.69
N GLY A 829 38.18 -68.45 16.23
CA GLY A 829 37.60 -67.56 17.22
C GLY A 829 38.04 -67.87 18.66
N ALA A 830 37.97 -66.84 19.50
CA ALA A 830 38.28 -66.90 20.91
C ALA A 830 37.16 -67.53 21.73
N LEU A 831 37.53 -68.46 22.60
CA LEU A 831 36.62 -69.05 23.58
C LEU A 831 36.58 -68.23 24.87
N ARG A 832 35.48 -68.35 25.61
CA ARG A 832 35.39 -67.85 26.99
C ARG A 832 36.27 -68.69 27.91
N THR A 833 36.93 -68.08 28.89
CA THR A 833 37.52 -68.85 30.00
C THR A 833 36.41 -69.28 30.95
N GLY A 834 36.31 -70.59 31.25
CA GLY A 834 35.31 -71.10 32.19
C GLY A 834 35.58 -70.68 33.63
N ASP A 835 34.55 -70.75 34.47
CA ASP A 835 34.58 -70.19 35.83
C ASP A 835 35.25 -71.11 36.87
N SER A 836 35.55 -72.37 36.51
CA SER A 836 36.27 -73.30 37.39
C SER A 836 37.79 -73.15 37.31
N ASP A 837 38.49 -73.51 38.39
CA ASP A 837 39.95 -73.43 38.45
C ASP A 837 40.60 -74.34 37.40
N LEU A 838 39.99 -75.50 37.13
CA LEU A 838 40.37 -76.38 36.03
C LEU A 838 40.29 -75.67 34.67
N SER A 839 39.17 -75.00 34.37
CA SER A 839 39.00 -74.24 33.12
C SER A 839 39.99 -73.08 32.98
N ARG A 840 40.28 -72.34 34.06
CA ARG A 840 41.29 -71.26 34.08
C ARG A 840 42.69 -71.80 33.86
N GLY A 841 43.03 -72.92 34.50
CA GLY A 841 44.30 -73.60 34.30
C GLY A 841 44.46 -74.14 32.88
N LEU A 842 43.40 -74.74 32.32
CA LEU A 842 43.39 -75.19 30.93
C LEU A 842 43.61 -74.02 29.96
N ALA A 843 43.01 -72.86 30.20
CA ALA A 843 43.19 -71.68 29.34
C ALA A 843 44.66 -71.26 29.19
N GLN A 844 45.47 -71.37 30.27
CA GLN A 844 46.91 -71.09 30.22
C GLN A 844 47.67 -72.06 29.31
N LEU A 845 47.26 -73.33 29.26
CA LEU A 845 47.90 -74.34 28.40
C LEU A 845 47.62 -74.11 26.91
N TYR A 846 46.54 -73.39 26.58
CA TYR A 846 46.12 -73.10 25.20
C TYR A 846 46.80 -71.89 24.56
N GLN A 847 47.69 -71.19 25.28
CA GLN A 847 48.40 -70.02 24.76
C GLN A 847 49.17 -70.38 23.47
N GLY A 848 48.86 -69.71 22.36
CA GLY A 848 49.46 -69.98 21.04
C GLY A 848 48.89 -71.18 20.27
N VAL A 849 47.89 -71.87 20.82
CA VAL A 849 47.21 -73.03 20.20
C VAL A 849 45.84 -72.63 19.68
N ARG A 850 45.03 -72.04 20.57
CA ARG A 850 43.70 -71.50 20.26
C ARG A 850 43.52 -70.20 21.02
N PRO A 851 42.84 -69.19 20.45
CA PRO A 851 42.58 -67.97 21.17
C PRO A 851 41.60 -68.23 22.34
N VAL A 852 41.94 -67.69 23.52
CA VAL A 852 41.10 -67.76 24.73
C VAL A 852 41.09 -66.38 25.38
N ILE A 853 39.90 -65.87 25.70
CA ILE A 853 39.73 -64.55 26.34
C ILE A 853 40.31 -64.58 27.76
N CYS A 854 41.03 -63.52 28.14
CA CYS A 854 41.69 -63.40 29.44
C CYS A 854 40.77 -63.73 30.64
N PRO A 855 41.23 -64.54 31.62
CA PRO A 855 40.44 -64.91 32.79
C PRO A 855 40.06 -63.74 33.70
N GLN A 856 40.78 -62.61 33.62
CA GLN A 856 40.55 -61.42 34.46
C GLN A 856 39.42 -60.52 33.94
N VAL A 857 38.78 -60.84 32.81
CA VAL A 857 37.64 -60.08 32.30
C VAL A 857 36.45 -60.28 33.24
N SER A 858 36.06 -59.22 33.96
CA SER A 858 34.89 -59.25 34.84
C SER A 858 33.64 -59.64 34.06
N GLU A 859 32.77 -60.41 34.69
CA GLU A 859 31.46 -60.79 34.17
C GLU A 859 30.56 -59.56 33.88
N ASP A 860 30.79 -58.46 34.60
CA ASP A 860 30.07 -57.19 34.44
C ASP A 860 30.79 -56.21 33.50
N SER A 861 31.93 -56.60 32.93
CA SER A 861 32.58 -55.81 31.89
C SER A 861 31.79 -55.91 30.57
N PRO A 862 31.93 -54.93 29.65
CA PRO A 862 31.25 -54.99 28.35
C PRO A 862 31.53 -56.29 27.57
N THR A 863 32.77 -56.77 27.62
CA THR A 863 33.14 -58.05 27.00
C THR A 863 32.43 -59.23 27.65
N GLY A 864 32.37 -59.26 28.99
CA GLY A 864 31.67 -60.30 29.75
C GLY A 864 30.18 -60.34 29.46
N ILE A 865 29.53 -59.18 29.42
CA ILE A 865 28.09 -59.03 29.10
C ILE A 865 27.79 -59.57 27.69
N ILE A 866 28.56 -59.16 26.68
CA ILE A 866 28.39 -59.63 25.29
C ILE A 866 28.53 -61.15 25.20
N MET A 867 29.56 -61.71 25.83
CA MET A 867 29.82 -63.15 25.81
C MET A 867 28.70 -63.95 26.50
N ARG A 868 28.15 -63.42 27.59
CA ARG A 868 27.00 -64.00 28.30
C ARG A 868 25.74 -63.96 27.44
N GLN A 869 25.42 -62.81 26.83
CA GLN A 869 24.25 -62.64 25.96
C GLN A 869 24.29 -63.53 24.71
N LEU A 870 25.48 -63.73 24.13
CA LEU A 870 25.69 -64.61 22.98
C LEU A 870 25.85 -66.09 23.33
N ASN A 871 25.99 -66.42 24.61
CA ASN A 871 26.28 -67.76 25.11
C ASN A 871 27.53 -68.37 24.46
N ILE A 872 28.63 -67.61 24.48
CA ILE A 872 29.93 -68.06 23.94
C ILE A 872 30.43 -69.24 24.78
N HIS A 873 30.85 -70.31 24.09
CA HIS A 873 31.26 -71.54 24.74
C HIS A 873 32.52 -71.30 25.58
N ALA A 874 32.50 -71.80 26.81
CA ALA A 874 33.67 -71.81 27.66
C ALA A 874 34.64 -72.91 27.22
N LEU A 875 35.94 -72.65 27.38
CA LEU A 875 36.95 -73.70 27.35
C LEU A 875 36.69 -74.63 28.53
N SER A 876 36.14 -75.81 28.21
CA SER A 876 35.85 -76.87 29.16
C SER A 876 36.78 -78.04 28.92
N LEU A 877 36.80 -78.97 29.87
CA LEU A 877 37.52 -80.22 29.69
C LEU A 877 36.99 -81.02 28.49
N THR A 878 35.68 -81.02 28.25
CA THR A 878 35.09 -81.63 27.05
C THR A 878 35.66 -81.01 25.76
N THR A 879 35.86 -79.69 25.72
CA THR A 879 36.54 -79.00 24.60
C THR A 879 37.99 -79.48 24.46
N PHE A 880 38.71 -79.56 25.58
CA PHE A 880 40.10 -80.03 25.62
C PHE A 880 40.25 -81.45 25.10
N VAL A 881 39.42 -82.36 25.59
CA VAL A 881 39.44 -83.77 25.19
C VAL A 881 39.27 -83.89 23.68
N ARG A 882 38.27 -83.21 23.13
CA ARG A 882 38.01 -83.27 21.69
C ARG A 882 39.12 -82.64 20.87
N ASP A 883 39.61 -81.46 21.24
CA ASP A 883 40.71 -80.81 20.53
C ASP A 883 41.97 -81.70 20.54
N MET A 884 42.24 -82.40 21.64
CA MET A 884 43.32 -83.40 21.74
C MET A 884 43.08 -84.62 20.83
N GLN A 885 41.84 -85.15 20.76
CA GLN A 885 41.48 -86.28 19.88
C GLN A 885 41.66 -85.92 18.39
N GLU A 886 41.36 -84.68 18.04
CA GLU A 886 41.47 -84.17 16.67
C GLU A 886 42.87 -83.59 16.35
N GLY A 887 43.85 -83.75 17.25
CA GLY A 887 45.24 -83.32 17.05
C GLY A 887 45.46 -81.80 17.09
N PHE A 888 44.55 -81.04 17.69
CA PHE A 888 44.56 -79.57 17.77
C PHE A 888 44.86 -79.03 19.18
N GLY A 889 45.13 -79.89 20.15
CA GLY A 889 45.45 -79.46 21.52
C GLY A 889 46.90 -78.96 21.70
N PRO A 890 47.26 -78.52 22.91
CA PRO A 890 48.59 -78.01 23.21
C PRO A 890 49.68 -79.05 23.02
N ARG A 891 50.88 -78.57 22.68
CA ARG A 891 52.04 -79.44 22.55
C ARG A 891 52.37 -80.05 23.92
N LEU A 892 52.21 -81.36 24.01
CA LEU A 892 52.43 -82.14 25.23
C LEU A 892 53.92 -82.34 25.52
N THR A 893 54.60 -81.29 25.98
CA THR A 893 55.94 -81.41 26.57
C THR A 893 55.85 -82.05 27.96
N PRO A 894 56.94 -82.62 28.49
CA PRO A 894 56.98 -83.15 29.86
C PRO A 894 56.40 -82.19 30.91
N ASP A 895 56.77 -80.90 30.83
CA ASP A 895 56.28 -79.87 31.76
C ASP A 895 54.77 -79.61 31.61
N VAL A 896 54.26 -79.59 30.37
CA VAL A 896 52.83 -79.40 30.10
C VAL A 896 52.02 -80.60 30.59
N LEU A 897 52.53 -81.83 30.41
CA LEU A 897 51.89 -83.06 30.88
C LEU A 897 51.78 -83.09 32.42
N LEU A 898 52.85 -82.74 33.13
CA LEU A 898 52.84 -82.66 34.60
C LEU A 898 51.91 -81.56 35.13
N ARG A 899 51.88 -80.39 34.47
CA ARG A 899 50.94 -79.30 34.79
C ARG A 899 49.49 -79.69 34.51
N LEU A 900 49.20 -80.28 33.35
CA LEU A 900 47.87 -80.77 32.97
C LEU A 900 47.35 -81.78 33.99
N HIS A 901 48.18 -82.73 34.41
CA HIS A 901 47.79 -83.67 35.46
C HIS A 901 47.62 -83.00 36.82
N GLY A 902 48.16 -81.81 37.04
CA GLY A 902 48.03 -81.07 38.31
C GLY A 902 46.64 -80.49 38.36
N LEU A 903 46.27 -79.84 37.26
CA LEU A 903 44.92 -79.36 37.01
C LEU A 903 43.88 -80.49 37.08
N LEU A 904 44.15 -81.65 36.46
CA LEU A 904 43.24 -82.81 36.51
C LEU A 904 43.10 -83.41 37.93
N GLU A 905 44.16 -83.34 38.75
CA GLU A 905 44.10 -83.80 40.14
C GLU A 905 43.28 -82.85 41.03
N GLU A 906 43.51 -81.54 40.85
CA GLU A 906 42.81 -80.47 41.54
C GLU A 906 41.32 -80.46 41.16
N GLY A 907 41.00 -80.63 39.88
CA GLY A 907 39.64 -80.69 39.33
C GLY A 907 39.01 -82.08 39.29
N ARG A 908 39.57 -83.09 39.96
CA ARG A 908 39.14 -84.50 39.84
C ARG A 908 37.65 -84.74 40.14
N ASP A 909 37.10 -83.94 41.03
CA ASP A 909 35.70 -84.03 41.46
C ASP A 909 34.74 -83.36 40.45
N GLU A 910 35.26 -82.52 39.56
CA GLU A 910 34.52 -81.91 38.44
C GLU A 910 34.42 -82.86 37.21
N LEU A 911 35.22 -83.94 37.17
CA LEU A 911 35.30 -84.85 36.03
C LEU A 911 34.09 -85.78 35.94
N SER A 912 33.28 -85.65 34.88
CA SER A 912 32.19 -86.60 34.61
C SER A 912 32.70 -88.01 34.28
N SER A 913 31.86 -89.03 34.49
CA SER A 913 32.20 -90.42 34.13
C SER A 913 32.52 -90.61 32.65
N THR A 914 31.98 -89.75 31.79
CA THR A 914 32.21 -89.76 30.35
C THR A 914 33.57 -89.13 30.02
N GLU A 915 33.89 -87.97 30.60
CA GLU A 915 35.19 -87.31 30.40
C GLU A 915 36.35 -88.17 30.91
N ARG A 916 36.19 -88.85 32.05
CA ARG A 916 37.19 -89.80 32.56
C ARG A 916 37.49 -90.92 31.55
N LYS A 917 36.44 -91.47 30.92
CA LYS A 917 36.59 -92.52 29.88
C LYS A 917 37.30 -92.01 28.63
N GLU A 918 37.07 -90.76 28.24
CA GLU A 918 37.72 -90.18 27.06
C GLU A 918 39.16 -89.74 27.35
N LEU A 919 39.45 -89.18 28.53
CA LEU A 919 40.82 -88.83 28.97
C LEU A 919 41.76 -90.03 28.96
N VAL A 920 41.27 -91.20 29.38
CA VAL A 920 42.03 -92.46 29.38
C VAL A 920 42.48 -92.86 27.96
N LYS A 921 41.78 -92.42 26.91
CA LYS A 921 42.13 -92.74 25.51
C LYS A 921 43.11 -91.74 24.89
N LEU A 922 43.31 -90.59 25.53
CA LEU A 922 44.16 -89.52 25.00
C LEU A 922 45.64 -89.76 25.33
N PRO A 923 46.58 -89.36 24.46
CA PRO A 923 48.01 -89.49 24.71
C PRO A 923 48.54 -88.46 25.72
N ILE A 924 47.81 -88.20 26.79
CA ILE A 924 48.12 -87.19 27.81
C ILE A 924 48.80 -87.80 29.04
N TRP A 925 49.00 -89.11 29.10
CA TRP A 925 49.56 -89.80 30.26
C TRP A 925 51.06 -90.05 30.05
N PRO A 926 51.95 -89.33 30.75
CA PRO A 926 53.39 -89.42 30.52
C PRO A 926 53.92 -90.79 30.93
N ASP A 927 54.72 -91.41 30.07
CA ASP A 927 55.52 -92.57 30.45
C ASP A 927 56.71 -92.21 31.34
N GLU A 928 57.52 -93.20 31.72
CA GLU A 928 58.77 -93.03 32.47
C GLU A 928 59.81 -92.13 31.77
N HIS A 929 59.65 -91.86 30.47
CA HIS A 929 60.46 -90.91 29.69
C HIS A 929 59.74 -89.58 29.43
N ALA A 930 58.59 -89.37 30.09
CA ALA A 930 57.72 -88.22 29.96
C ALA A 930 57.15 -87.99 28.54
N ALA A 931 57.08 -89.04 27.72
CA ALA A 931 56.35 -89.01 26.46
C ALA A 931 54.86 -89.32 26.71
N GLY A 932 53.97 -88.54 26.10
CA GLY A 932 52.52 -88.72 26.25
C GLY A 932 52.01 -90.01 25.59
N ARG A 933 51.31 -90.84 26.37
CA ARG A 933 50.71 -92.12 25.97
C ARG A 933 49.26 -92.21 26.46
N PRO A 934 48.39 -93.04 25.85
CA PRO A 934 47.05 -93.31 26.39
C PRO A 934 47.11 -94.26 27.60
N LEU A 935 46.06 -94.32 28.43
CA LEU A 935 45.88 -95.35 29.46
C LEU A 935 45.07 -96.56 28.96
N ALA A 936 44.42 -96.45 27.79
CA ALA A 936 43.73 -97.55 27.13
C ALA A 936 44.05 -97.62 25.63
N GLY A 937 44.17 -98.84 25.09
CA GLY A 937 44.50 -99.08 23.69
C GLY A 937 45.81 -99.85 23.50
N LYS A 938 46.27 -99.99 22.25
CA LYS A 938 47.47 -100.78 21.90
C LYS A 938 48.79 -100.17 22.37
N GLU A 939 48.84 -98.85 22.59
CA GLU A 939 50.03 -98.11 23.03
C GLU A 939 49.87 -97.59 24.47
N ALA A 940 49.04 -98.26 25.28
CA ALA A 940 48.70 -97.78 26.61
C ALA A 940 49.88 -97.86 27.59
N VAL A 941 50.00 -96.87 28.48
CA VAL A 941 50.84 -96.96 29.66
C VAL A 941 50.13 -97.68 30.80
N PHE A 942 50.89 -98.42 31.59
CA PHE A 942 50.39 -99.15 32.74
C PHE A 942 50.55 -98.33 34.02
N ILE A 943 49.50 -98.28 34.86
CA ILE A 943 49.57 -97.66 36.19
C ILE A 943 50.34 -98.63 37.13
N PRO A 944 51.48 -98.22 37.69
CA PRO A 944 52.25 -99.08 38.58
C PRO A 944 51.54 -99.21 39.94
N MET A 945 51.16 -100.42 40.33
CA MET A 945 50.52 -100.68 41.64
C MET A 945 51.53 -101.12 42.72
N GLU A 946 52.69 -101.69 42.38
CA GLU A 946 53.77 -102.06 43.32
C GLU A 946 55.13 -102.12 42.60
N GLU A 947 56.22 -101.76 43.30
CA GLU A 947 57.60 -101.76 42.76
C GLU A 947 58.01 -103.16 42.22
N GLY A 948 57.48 -104.23 42.84
CA GLY A 948 57.70 -105.61 42.43
C GLY A 948 57.03 -106.03 41.11
N VAL A 949 55.89 -105.43 40.76
CA VAL A 949 55.18 -105.73 39.50
C VAL A 949 55.88 -105.05 38.31
N ARG A 950 56.50 -103.88 38.53
CA ARG A 950 57.28 -103.15 37.51
C ARG A 950 58.44 -103.98 36.93
N ALA A 951 59.13 -104.74 37.79
CA ALA A 951 60.27 -105.56 37.40
C ALA A 951 59.92 -106.68 36.39
N PHE A 952 58.66 -107.14 36.36
CA PHE A 952 58.21 -108.19 35.42
C PHE A 952 58.06 -107.71 33.97
N PHE A 953 58.04 -106.40 33.73
CA PHE A 953 57.73 -105.82 32.42
C PHE A 953 58.85 -104.93 31.83
N ALA A 954 60.03 -104.85 32.45
CA ALA A 954 61.21 -104.09 31.97
C ALA A 954 62.12 -104.90 31.00
N PRO A 955 62.93 -104.24 30.13
CA PRO A 955 62.58 -103.79 28.79
C PRO A 955 62.94 -104.80 27.69
N GLY A 956 61.98 -105.06 26.81
CA GLY A 956 62.14 -105.68 25.50
C GLY A 956 61.19 -105.01 24.50
N PRO A 957 61.24 -105.34 23.19
CA PRO A 957 60.49 -104.64 22.15
C PRO A 957 58.94 -104.73 22.24
N ARG A 958 58.41 -105.41 23.26
CA ARG A 958 56.98 -105.50 23.64
C ARG A 958 56.74 -105.17 25.13
N GLY A 959 57.71 -104.53 25.80
CA GLY A 959 57.65 -104.19 27.21
C GLY A 959 56.54 -103.21 27.51
N GLY A 960 55.90 -103.37 28.68
CA GLY A 960 54.85 -102.47 29.12
C GLY A 960 55.48 -101.14 29.53
N VAL A 961 55.07 -100.06 28.87
CA VAL A 961 55.53 -98.72 29.22
C VAL A 961 54.76 -98.28 30.48
N PHE A 962 55.43 -97.86 31.55
CA PHE A 962 54.77 -97.49 32.80
C PHE A 962 54.50 -95.99 32.90
N LEU A 963 53.40 -95.63 33.57
CA LEU A 963 53.06 -94.25 33.88
C LEU A 963 54.14 -93.59 34.76
N HIS A 964 54.49 -92.34 34.47
CA HIS A 964 55.44 -91.54 35.22
C HIS A 964 55.11 -91.53 36.72
N ALA A 965 56.12 -91.69 37.58
CA ALA A 965 55.92 -91.92 39.01
C ALA A 965 55.14 -90.78 39.70
N GLU A 966 55.40 -89.53 39.29
CA GLU A 966 54.70 -88.37 39.85
C GLU A 966 53.21 -88.39 39.52
N VAL A 967 52.83 -88.67 38.26
CA VAL A 967 51.43 -88.73 37.83
C VAL A 967 50.73 -89.94 38.44
N ALA A 968 51.39 -91.10 38.51
CA ALA A 968 50.85 -92.31 39.11
C ALA A 968 50.50 -92.15 40.61
N SER A 969 51.16 -91.23 41.31
CA SER A 969 50.89 -90.95 42.72
C SER A 969 49.64 -90.10 42.96
N ARG A 970 49.12 -89.44 41.91
CA ARG A 970 48.04 -88.45 41.99
C ARG A 970 46.66 -89.10 42.13
N SER A 971 45.76 -88.37 42.79
CA SER A 971 44.44 -88.88 43.20
C SER A 971 43.49 -89.12 42.04
N HIS A 972 43.58 -88.38 40.93
CA HIS A 972 42.71 -88.56 39.75
C HIS A 972 43.03 -89.80 38.92
N VAL A 973 44.16 -90.44 39.19
CA VAL A 973 44.63 -91.66 38.48
C VAL A 973 44.05 -92.93 39.10
N LYS A 974 43.68 -92.86 40.39
CA LYS A 974 43.05 -93.95 41.16
C LYS A 974 41.53 -93.85 41.03
#